data_AF-A0A0W0VDX0-F1
#
_entry.id   AF-A0A0W0VDX0-F1
#
_cell.length_a   1.000
_cell.length_b   1.000
_cell.length_c   1.000
_cell.angle_alpha   90.00
_cell.angle_beta   90.00
_cell.angle_gamma   90.00
#
_symmetry.space_group_name_H-M   'P 1'
#
loop_
_entity.id
_entity.type
_entity.pdbx_description
1 polymer ?
#
loop_
_entity_poly.entity_id
_entity_poly.type
_entity_poly.pdbx_seq_one_letter_code
_entity_poly.pdbx_strand_id
1 'polypeptide(L)'
;MDSLEVANFLIPGYHILSVKRKNAFITSEAGKKFTEAVQNITDVWKRYKDSSPWWRPFIVDIETDLKRIKENAEATRAALLELIKDSPEYREVVAQIYLKVLPQICPNFGLLNREEQLQLSRMDICESLQQLVIIEQQIGEVKSEMFQQQGMYSRSSESLLDKLEELQQKKTRFTHHWREMFATCEETRALRASIAEQLERKRILSAEKRKQRLQTRAGKLAKFFTSRASEQLSTQLIQGYSNELEKQQPNFRELEKEVLGNFIFRIFQDSTNLPFNYLDLEDLNLLVAYSLAEQVLTDFEARSGGKFNLDGWLEYYAQELNRVLEESLKGRRVLRWKKLQTVAQGQTEILGSLSYLFKNGATERFKEFMNRLSDAHAFIQATGFSTQNESSFLAILDLYNYGRTANQIKEGKDILTSLLSPFRPLYEEYYNIAHYEKDPVLKIVRTVMPLIIVSLMIVLVAALLSSIVIPEIAFIVILIPTILLGLALASKYVTVKEGLYKEVRESYYGGAFEIPEYQVNARMIHSFGGEEPAKTVRKIYIQELQRCDALERSFHERHGLLTNDELEARKANLLLRHTLALEWYDIHDNVDSLGCDKVPQIAFNRLLEIGRRDYQNFEDALAEEFPKLHQQVRDIIREIKESLSSEEASREQEERPQEEAPVTSAGTQETTRMNHFRSNYAPTLFKPVKSLACHERLKTLVASAETVGMAI
;
A
#
# COMPACT_ATOMS: atom_id res chain seq x y z
N MET A 1 16.01 -51.88 -70.93
CA MET A 1 15.61 -50.48 -70.73
C MET A 1 14.27 -50.26 -71.40
N ASP A 2 13.34 -49.68 -70.65
CA ASP A 2 12.06 -49.23 -71.21
C ASP A 2 12.29 -47.97 -72.06
N SER A 3 11.45 -47.75 -73.08
CA SER A 3 11.57 -46.60 -74.00
C SER A 3 11.54 -45.25 -73.26
N LEU A 4 10.89 -45.20 -72.10
CA LEU A 4 10.85 -44.03 -71.23
C LEU A 4 12.18 -43.75 -70.51
N GLU A 5 12.93 -44.80 -70.15
CA GLU A 5 14.26 -44.67 -69.51
C GLU A 5 15.27 -44.11 -70.52
N VAL A 6 15.24 -44.62 -71.75
CA VAL A 6 16.05 -44.11 -72.86
C VAL A 6 15.70 -42.66 -73.19
N ALA A 7 14.40 -42.32 -73.22
CA ALA A 7 13.93 -40.96 -73.41
C ALA A 7 14.42 -40.00 -72.31
N ASN A 8 14.44 -40.45 -71.05
CA ASN A 8 14.94 -39.68 -69.93
C ASN A 8 16.47 -39.56 -69.89
N PHE A 9 17.20 -40.55 -70.42
CA PHE A 9 18.65 -40.48 -70.62
C PHE A 9 19.02 -39.43 -71.67
N LEU A 10 18.26 -39.37 -72.77
CA LEU A 10 18.49 -38.39 -73.85
C LEU A 10 18.12 -36.97 -73.43
N ILE A 11 16.98 -36.78 -72.76
CA ILE A 11 16.54 -35.50 -72.19
C ILE A 11 16.27 -35.70 -70.69
N PRO A 12 17.21 -35.30 -69.80
CA PRO A 12 17.02 -35.44 -68.35
C PRO A 12 15.75 -34.72 -67.87
N GLY A 13 14.86 -35.46 -67.20
CA GLY A 13 13.59 -34.93 -66.67
C GLY A 13 12.40 -35.08 -67.62
N TYR A 14 12.59 -35.71 -68.79
CA TYR A 14 11.50 -35.96 -69.74
C TYR A 14 10.34 -36.74 -69.11
N HIS A 15 10.63 -37.65 -68.18
CA HIS A 15 9.61 -38.44 -67.49
C HIS A 15 8.62 -37.58 -66.67
N ILE A 16 9.04 -36.41 -66.16
CA ILE A 16 8.26 -35.51 -65.31
C ILE A 16 7.20 -34.73 -66.14
N LEU A 17 7.35 -34.69 -67.47
CA LEU A 17 6.41 -33.99 -68.35
C LEU A 17 5.06 -34.72 -68.43
N SER A 18 3.98 -33.95 -68.61
CA SER A 18 2.64 -34.52 -68.81
C SER A 18 2.50 -35.19 -70.17
N VAL A 19 1.60 -36.17 -70.29
CA VAL A 19 1.33 -36.91 -71.53
C VAL A 19 1.02 -35.96 -72.69
N LYS A 20 0.22 -34.91 -72.44
CA LYS A 20 -0.11 -33.88 -73.45
C LYS A 20 1.14 -33.18 -73.99
N ARG A 21 2.09 -32.82 -73.13
CA ARG A 21 3.34 -32.14 -73.51
C ARG A 21 4.31 -33.09 -74.23
N LYS A 22 4.41 -34.34 -73.79
CA LYS A 22 5.19 -35.39 -74.46
C LYS A 22 4.69 -35.62 -75.89
N ASN A 23 3.37 -35.73 -76.09
CA ASN A 23 2.78 -35.94 -77.41
C ASN A 23 2.97 -34.73 -78.35
N ALA A 24 2.87 -33.51 -77.81
CA ALA A 24 3.13 -32.29 -78.57
C ALA A 24 4.60 -32.19 -79.00
N PHE A 25 5.55 -32.62 -78.15
CA PHE A 25 6.96 -32.65 -78.53
C PHE A 25 7.23 -33.71 -79.60
N ILE A 26 6.80 -34.96 -79.40
CA ILE A 26 7.05 -36.09 -80.31
C ILE A 26 6.55 -35.83 -81.74
N THR A 27 5.49 -35.04 -81.89
CA THR A 27 4.93 -34.69 -83.21
C THR A 27 5.70 -33.59 -83.96
N SER A 28 6.58 -32.86 -83.28
CA SER A 28 7.45 -31.83 -83.87
C SER A 28 8.64 -32.41 -84.64
N GLU A 29 9.32 -31.60 -85.46
CA GLU A 29 10.51 -32.04 -86.19
C GLU A 29 11.66 -32.47 -85.27
N ALA A 30 11.92 -31.69 -84.21
CA ALA A 30 12.89 -32.05 -83.18
C ALA A 30 12.48 -33.33 -82.42
N GLY A 31 11.17 -33.47 -82.15
CA GLY A 31 10.61 -34.65 -81.52
C GLY A 31 10.71 -35.92 -82.35
N LYS A 32 10.56 -35.83 -83.68
CA LYS A 32 10.76 -36.98 -84.59
C LYS A 32 12.20 -37.49 -84.53
N LYS A 33 13.19 -36.59 -84.59
CA LYS A 33 14.61 -36.92 -84.42
C LYS A 33 14.89 -37.52 -83.04
N PHE A 34 14.25 -36.98 -82.00
CA PHE A 34 14.32 -37.55 -80.64
C PHE A 34 13.74 -38.97 -80.59
N THR A 35 12.57 -39.22 -81.19
CA THR A 35 11.98 -40.57 -81.21
C THR A 35 12.81 -41.56 -82.01
N GLU A 36 13.44 -41.13 -83.11
CA GLU A 36 14.35 -41.94 -83.90
C GLU A 36 15.58 -42.32 -83.07
N ALA A 37 16.16 -41.38 -82.32
CA ALA A 37 17.26 -41.66 -81.40
C ALA A 37 16.85 -42.61 -80.26
N VAL A 38 15.65 -42.44 -79.69
CA VAL A 38 15.09 -43.36 -78.67
C VAL A 38 14.94 -44.77 -79.26
N GLN A 39 14.37 -44.90 -80.46
CA GLN A 39 14.20 -46.18 -81.14
C GLN A 39 15.53 -46.84 -81.46
N ASN A 40 16.50 -46.09 -82.00
CA ASN A 40 17.84 -46.59 -82.30
C ASN A 40 18.53 -47.17 -81.07
N ILE A 41 18.56 -46.44 -79.95
CA ILE A 41 19.16 -46.93 -78.70
C ILE A 41 18.37 -48.13 -78.15
N THR A 42 17.04 -48.10 -78.21
CA THR A 42 16.18 -49.20 -77.75
C THR A 42 16.41 -50.47 -78.58
N ASP A 43 16.58 -50.34 -79.89
CA ASP A 43 16.81 -51.46 -80.81
C ASP A 43 18.22 -52.03 -80.66
N VAL A 44 19.23 -51.19 -80.43
CA VAL A 44 20.60 -51.64 -80.07
C VAL A 44 20.55 -52.44 -78.76
N TRP A 45 19.81 -51.96 -77.76
CA TRP A 45 19.62 -52.66 -76.48
C TRP A 45 18.87 -53.98 -76.63
N LYS A 46 17.80 -54.02 -77.44
CA LYS A 46 17.06 -55.25 -77.72
C LYS A 46 17.91 -56.26 -78.47
N ARG A 47 18.61 -55.85 -79.53
CA ARG A 47 19.55 -56.71 -80.27
C ARG A 47 20.65 -57.26 -79.37
N TYR A 48 21.18 -56.47 -78.45
CA TYR A 48 22.13 -56.97 -77.45
C TYR A 48 21.50 -58.04 -76.54
N LYS A 49 20.31 -57.78 -76.01
CA LYS A 49 19.58 -58.73 -75.15
C LYS A 49 19.23 -60.03 -75.90
N ASP A 50 18.84 -59.94 -77.16
CA ASP A 50 18.43 -61.08 -78.00
C ASP A 50 19.63 -61.86 -78.56
N SER A 51 20.79 -61.20 -78.77
CA SER A 51 22.03 -61.82 -79.25
C SER A 51 22.97 -62.31 -78.14
N SER A 52 22.58 -62.13 -76.87
CA SER A 52 23.33 -62.63 -75.72
C SER A 52 22.66 -63.89 -75.16
N PRO A 53 23.19 -65.10 -75.45
CA PRO A 53 22.76 -66.30 -74.78
C PRO A 53 22.87 -66.16 -73.26
N TRP A 54 21.95 -66.79 -72.52
CA TRP A 54 21.92 -66.78 -71.05
C TRP A 54 23.22 -67.28 -70.37
N TRP A 55 24.07 -68.00 -71.10
CA TRP A 55 25.36 -68.51 -70.63
C TRP A 55 26.56 -67.60 -70.94
N ARG A 56 26.42 -66.63 -71.85
CA ARG A 56 27.50 -65.71 -72.26
C ARG A 56 28.11 -64.89 -71.10
N PRO A 57 27.35 -64.50 -70.06
CA PRO A 57 27.88 -63.85 -68.86
C PRO A 57 28.99 -64.60 -68.11
N PHE A 58 29.08 -65.92 -68.29
CA PHE A 58 30.00 -66.77 -67.55
C PHE A 58 31.35 -66.97 -68.27
N ILE A 59 31.51 -66.48 -69.51
CA ILE A 59 32.67 -66.80 -70.37
C ILE A 59 33.35 -65.55 -70.97
N VAL A 60 32.65 -64.41 -71.09
CA VAL A 60 33.19 -63.19 -71.71
C VAL A 60 32.99 -61.98 -70.80
N ASP A 61 33.92 -61.01 -70.88
CA ASP A 61 33.89 -59.74 -70.16
C ASP A 61 32.71 -58.84 -70.62
N ILE A 62 31.52 -59.10 -70.04
CA ILE A 62 30.26 -58.36 -70.28
C ILE A 62 30.45 -56.85 -70.13
N GLU A 63 31.40 -56.41 -69.30
CA GLU A 63 31.65 -55.00 -69.06
C GLU A 63 32.11 -54.26 -70.32
N THR A 64 32.86 -54.91 -71.22
CA THR A 64 33.31 -54.27 -72.46
C THR A 64 32.16 -54.04 -73.45
N ASP A 65 31.24 -54.99 -73.60
CA ASP A 65 30.06 -54.83 -74.48
C ASP A 65 29.07 -53.81 -73.89
N LEU A 66 28.86 -53.80 -72.57
CA LEU A 66 28.05 -52.77 -71.91
C LEU A 66 28.67 -51.38 -72.00
N LYS A 67 29.99 -51.26 -71.85
CA LYS A 67 30.72 -50.00 -72.09
C LYS A 67 30.52 -49.52 -73.52
N ARG A 68 30.63 -50.40 -74.51
CA ARG A 68 30.41 -50.05 -75.93
C ARG A 68 28.97 -49.59 -76.22
N ILE A 69 27.98 -50.22 -75.60
CA ILE A 69 26.57 -49.79 -75.73
C ILE A 69 26.36 -48.43 -75.07
N LYS A 70 26.99 -48.19 -73.91
CA LYS A 70 26.92 -46.91 -73.22
C LYS A 70 27.61 -45.80 -74.02
N GLU A 71 28.80 -46.05 -74.56
CA GLU A 71 29.52 -45.13 -75.44
C GLU A 71 28.70 -44.81 -76.70
N ASN A 72 28.04 -45.81 -77.30
CA ASN A 72 27.15 -45.60 -78.45
C ASN A 72 25.91 -44.77 -78.08
N ALA A 73 25.31 -45.01 -76.90
CA ALA A 73 24.20 -44.21 -76.41
C ALA A 73 24.61 -42.76 -76.11
N GLU A 74 25.81 -42.55 -75.55
CA GLU A 74 26.39 -41.23 -75.31
C GLU A 74 26.71 -40.48 -76.61
N ALA A 75 27.27 -41.17 -77.62
CA ALA A 75 27.51 -40.61 -78.94
C ALA A 75 26.20 -40.23 -79.65
N THR A 76 25.18 -41.10 -79.55
CA THR A 76 23.84 -40.83 -80.10
C THR A 76 23.19 -39.62 -79.41
N ARG A 77 23.36 -39.49 -78.09
CA ARG A 77 22.89 -38.33 -77.33
C ARG A 77 23.59 -37.04 -77.76
N ALA A 78 24.92 -37.06 -77.91
CA ALA A 78 25.69 -35.91 -78.35
C ALA A 78 25.26 -35.44 -79.75
N ALA A 79 25.16 -36.39 -80.70
CA ALA A 79 24.70 -36.11 -82.06
C ALA A 79 23.25 -35.59 -82.09
N LEU A 80 22.36 -36.13 -81.26
CA LEU A 80 20.99 -35.63 -81.15
C LEU A 80 20.96 -34.20 -80.62
N LEU A 81 21.70 -33.90 -79.54
CA LEU A 81 21.72 -32.57 -78.93
C LEU A 81 22.30 -31.52 -79.90
N GLU A 82 23.33 -31.85 -80.68
CA GLU A 82 23.82 -30.96 -81.74
C GLU A 82 22.74 -30.61 -82.77
N LEU A 83 21.82 -31.55 -83.06
CA LEU A 83 20.76 -31.36 -84.05
C LEU A 83 19.52 -30.64 -83.52
N ILE A 84 19.25 -30.69 -82.20
CA ILE A 84 17.98 -30.20 -81.63
C ILE A 84 18.13 -29.10 -80.57
N LYS A 85 19.33 -28.84 -80.03
CA LYS A 85 19.52 -27.91 -78.89
C LYS A 85 18.99 -26.49 -79.18
N ASP A 86 19.11 -26.03 -80.41
CA ASP A 86 18.66 -24.71 -80.83
C ASP A 86 17.22 -24.67 -81.35
N SER A 87 16.54 -25.81 -81.43
CA SER A 87 15.13 -25.83 -81.82
C SER A 87 14.24 -25.21 -80.74
N PRO A 88 13.25 -24.38 -81.12
CA PRO A 88 12.34 -23.75 -80.15
C PRO A 88 11.51 -24.80 -79.39
N GLU A 89 11.22 -25.94 -80.02
CA GLU A 89 10.47 -27.03 -79.41
C GLU A 89 11.27 -27.72 -78.30
N TYR A 90 12.58 -27.94 -78.51
CA TYR A 90 13.46 -28.48 -77.47
C TYR A 90 13.60 -27.51 -76.29
N ARG A 91 13.83 -26.22 -76.56
CA ARG A 91 13.94 -25.19 -75.51
C ARG A 91 12.65 -25.07 -74.69
N GLU A 92 11.49 -25.16 -75.33
CA GLU A 92 10.21 -25.16 -74.62
C GLU A 92 10.03 -26.41 -73.74
N VAL A 93 10.41 -27.59 -74.23
CA VAL A 93 10.39 -28.82 -73.42
C VAL A 93 11.29 -28.71 -72.20
N VAL A 94 12.51 -28.20 -72.37
CA VAL A 94 13.47 -28.00 -71.29
C VAL A 94 12.97 -26.96 -70.28
N ALA A 95 12.40 -25.83 -70.75
CA ALA A 95 11.80 -24.83 -69.87
C ALA A 95 10.64 -25.41 -69.03
N GLN A 96 9.80 -26.27 -69.62
CA GLN A 96 8.72 -26.95 -68.89
C GLN A 96 9.26 -27.93 -67.82
N ILE A 97 10.43 -28.54 -68.05
CA ILE A 97 11.12 -29.34 -67.03
C ILE A 97 11.59 -28.42 -65.90
N TYR A 98 12.24 -27.29 -66.21
CA TYR A 98 12.71 -26.34 -65.21
C TYR A 98 11.58 -25.77 -64.35
N LEU A 99 10.41 -25.44 -64.92
CA LEU A 99 9.24 -24.99 -64.17
C LEU A 99 8.81 -25.96 -63.06
N LYS A 100 9.03 -27.27 -63.25
CA LYS A 100 8.68 -28.29 -62.25
C LYS A 100 9.76 -28.47 -61.19
N VAL A 101 11.01 -28.15 -61.52
CA VAL A 101 12.18 -28.34 -60.65
C VAL A 101 12.43 -27.08 -59.79
N LEU A 102 12.24 -25.89 -60.35
CA LEU A 102 12.46 -24.59 -59.71
C LEU A 102 11.80 -24.41 -58.34
N PRO A 103 10.55 -24.87 -58.07
CA PRO A 103 9.94 -24.77 -56.75
C PRO A 103 10.72 -25.49 -55.63
N GLN A 104 11.50 -26.51 -55.97
CA GLN A 104 12.28 -27.27 -54.99
C GLN A 104 13.58 -26.55 -54.59
N ILE A 105 14.11 -25.69 -55.47
CA ILE A 105 15.39 -25.00 -55.30
C ILE A 105 15.17 -23.58 -54.79
N CYS A 106 14.14 -22.90 -55.31
CA CYS A 106 13.75 -21.55 -54.95
C CYS A 106 12.39 -21.58 -54.22
N PRO A 107 12.38 -21.60 -52.87
CA PRO A 107 11.14 -21.67 -52.07
C PRO A 107 10.18 -20.51 -52.36
N ASN A 108 10.73 -19.36 -52.77
CA ASN A 108 9.98 -18.14 -53.08
C ASN A 108 9.46 -18.10 -54.53
N PHE A 109 9.70 -19.13 -55.35
CA PHE A 109 9.23 -19.20 -56.73
C PHE A 109 7.70 -19.03 -56.85
N GLY A 110 6.95 -19.52 -55.86
CA GLY A 110 5.49 -19.37 -55.81
C GLY A 110 5.01 -17.93 -55.58
N LEU A 111 5.90 -16.98 -55.31
CA LEU A 111 5.57 -15.55 -55.19
C LEU A 111 5.56 -14.83 -56.55
N LEU A 112 6.22 -15.42 -57.57
CA LEU A 112 6.24 -14.90 -58.92
C LEU A 112 4.91 -15.21 -59.63
N ASN A 113 4.47 -14.31 -60.49
CA ASN A 113 3.32 -14.54 -61.36
C ASN A 113 3.66 -15.57 -62.46
N ARG A 114 2.65 -16.04 -63.22
CA ARG A 114 2.83 -17.10 -64.22
C ARG A 114 3.82 -16.73 -65.33
N GLU A 115 3.86 -15.46 -65.71
CA GLU A 115 4.73 -14.95 -66.78
C GLU A 115 6.18 -14.85 -66.31
N GLU A 116 6.40 -14.36 -65.10
CA GLU A 116 7.71 -14.30 -64.43
C GLU A 116 8.28 -15.70 -64.15
N GLN A 117 7.43 -16.65 -63.77
CA GLN A 117 7.82 -18.07 -63.62
C GLN A 117 8.32 -18.65 -64.96
N LEU A 118 7.59 -18.37 -66.05
CA LEU A 118 7.97 -18.80 -67.40
C LEU A 118 9.25 -18.10 -67.86
N GLN A 119 9.40 -16.81 -67.58
CA GLN A 119 10.61 -16.05 -67.85
C GLN A 119 11.81 -16.71 -67.17
N LEU A 120 11.74 -16.97 -65.85
CA LEU A 120 12.83 -17.61 -65.11
C LEU A 120 13.21 -18.96 -65.70
N SER A 121 12.22 -19.78 -66.07
CA SER A 121 12.47 -21.10 -66.67
C SER A 121 13.11 -21.07 -68.06
N ARG A 122 13.19 -19.90 -68.71
CA ARG A 122 13.81 -19.74 -70.03
C ARG A 122 15.17 -19.05 -69.98
N MET A 123 15.63 -18.66 -68.80
CA MET A 123 16.92 -17.98 -68.62
C MET A 123 18.08 -18.97 -68.64
N ASP A 124 19.24 -18.50 -69.09
CA ASP A 124 20.45 -19.31 -69.25
C ASP A 124 20.96 -19.86 -67.91
N ILE A 125 20.73 -19.13 -66.81
CA ILE A 125 21.04 -19.62 -65.45
C ILE A 125 20.35 -20.95 -65.10
N CYS A 126 19.20 -21.23 -65.71
CA CYS A 126 18.47 -22.47 -65.51
C CYS A 126 19.06 -23.65 -66.30
N GLU A 127 19.96 -23.43 -67.27
CA GLU A 127 20.62 -24.52 -68.00
C GLU A 127 21.34 -25.49 -67.05
N SER A 128 21.98 -24.93 -66.02
CA SER A 128 22.65 -25.68 -64.96
C SER A 128 21.72 -26.66 -64.22
N LEU A 129 20.39 -26.42 -64.18
CA LEU A 129 19.41 -27.28 -63.51
C LEU A 129 19.33 -28.69 -64.12
N GLN A 130 19.81 -28.89 -65.35
CA GLN A 130 19.93 -30.24 -65.92
C GLN A 130 20.85 -31.12 -65.07
N GLN A 131 21.91 -30.57 -64.48
CA GLN A 131 22.79 -31.30 -63.58
C GLN A 131 22.05 -31.75 -62.31
N LEU A 132 21.16 -30.91 -61.77
CA LEU A 132 20.33 -31.29 -60.63
C LEU A 132 19.38 -32.43 -60.97
N VAL A 133 18.71 -32.35 -62.14
CA VAL A 133 17.80 -33.41 -62.60
C VAL A 133 18.56 -34.74 -62.75
N ILE A 134 19.80 -34.71 -63.25
CA ILE A 134 20.67 -35.89 -63.33
C ILE A 134 21.01 -36.41 -61.92
N ILE A 135 21.38 -35.54 -60.98
CA ILE A 135 21.66 -35.94 -59.58
C ILE A 135 20.42 -36.57 -58.94
N GLU A 136 19.23 -36.01 -59.14
CA GLU A 136 17.98 -36.57 -58.60
C GLU A 136 17.64 -37.93 -59.20
N GLN A 137 17.89 -38.11 -60.50
CA GLN A 137 17.75 -39.40 -61.15
C GLN A 137 18.71 -40.44 -60.56
N GLN A 138 19.98 -40.08 -60.36
CA GLN A 138 20.97 -40.97 -59.71
C GLN A 138 20.57 -41.33 -58.28
N ILE A 139 20.01 -40.39 -57.52
CA ILE A 139 19.45 -40.65 -56.19
C ILE A 139 18.28 -41.64 -56.28
N GLY A 140 17.39 -41.48 -57.27
CA GLY A 140 16.27 -42.39 -57.53
C GLY A 140 16.74 -43.80 -57.88
N GLU A 141 17.74 -43.93 -58.76
CA GLU A 141 18.36 -45.19 -59.16
C GLU A 141 18.98 -45.90 -57.95
N VAL A 142 19.83 -45.22 -57.17
CA VAL A 142 20.44 -45.77 -55.94
C VAL A 142 19.37 -46.19 -54.93
N LYS A 143 18.30 -45.40 -54.74
CA LYS A 143 17.18 -45.79 -53.87
C LYS A 143 16.49 -47.06 -54.38
N SER A 144 16.23 -47.17 -55.68
CA SER A 144 15.60 -48.35 -56.26
C SER A 144 16.47 -49.61 -56.14
N GLU A 145 17.79 -49.47 -56.31
CA GLU A 145 18.78 -50.54 -56.07
C GLU A 145 18.81 -50.96 -54.60
N MET A 146 18.75 -50.01 -53.66
CA MET A 146 18.64 -50.29 -52.22
C MET A 146 17.37 -51.06 -51.86
N PHE A 147 16.22 -50.67 -52.44
CA PHE A 147 14.94 -51.38 -52.23
C PHE A 147 14.96 -52.80 -52.82
N GLN A 148 15.64 -53.03 -53.95
CA GLN A 148 15.78 -54.36 -54.55
C GLN A 148 16.77 -55.26 -53.80
N GLN A 149 17.80 -54.70 -53.17
CA GLN A 149 18.81 -55.44 -52.40
C GLN A 149 18.37 -55.80 -50.96
N GLN A 150 17.27 -55.23 -50.44
CA GLN A 150 16.75 -55.56 -49.09
C GLN A 150 16.31 -57.03 -48.90
N GLY A 151 16.26 -57.84 -49.96
CA GLY A 151 15.91 -59.27 -49.91
C GLY A 151 17.08 -60.27 -49.80
N MET A 152 18.34 -59.85 -49.99
CA MET A 152 19.51 -60.74 -49.89
C MET A 152 20.61 -60.14 -49.03
N TYR A 153 20.98 -60.84 -47.95
CA TYR A 153 22.09 -60.53 -47.07
C TYR A 153 23.40 -60.29 -47.85
N SER A 154 23.90 -59.05 -47.92
CA SER A 154 25.32 -58.80 -48.23
C SER A 154 25.79 -57.40 -47.84
N ARG A 155 27.10 -57.29 -47.59
CA ARG A 155 27.90 -56.10 -47.28
C ARG A 155 27.82 -54.93 -48.30
N SER A 156 26.96 -54.97 -49.31
CA SER A 156 26.83 -53.92 -50.34
C SER A 156 26.02 -52.69 -49.88
N SER A 157 25.21 -52.80 -48.82
CA SER A 157 24.31 -51.71 -48.40
C SER A 157 25.03 -50.47 -47.87
N GLU A 158 26.19 -50.64 -47.22
CA GLU A 158 27.00 -49.55 -46.66
C GLU A 158 27.57 -48.67 -47.79
N SER A 159 28.06 -49.30 -48.88
CA SER A 159 28.54 -48.57 -50.07
C SER A 159 27.45 -47.80 -50.82
N LEU A 160 26.20 -48.29 -50.80
CA LEU A 160 25.05 -47.60 -51.41
C LEU A 160 24.53 -46.46 -50.54
N LEU A 161 24.60 -46.59 -49.21
CA LEU A 161 24.29 -45.51 -48.27
C LEU A 161 25.31 -44.37 -48.38
N ASP A 162 26.60 -44.68 -48.43
CA ASP A 162 27.66 -43.68 -48.64
C ASP A 162 27.48 -42.94 -49.97
N LYS A 163 27.15 -43.68 -51.04
CA LYS A 163 26.86 -43.10 -52.37
C LYS A 163 25.58 -42.24 -52.36
N LEU A 164 24.56 -42.64 -51.63
CA LEU A 164 23.34 -41.84 -51.44
C LEU A 164 23.64 -40.55 -50.69
N GLU A 165 24.43 -40.62 -49.62
CA GLU A 165 24.83 -39.45 -48.83
C GLU A 165 25.69 -38.50 -49.69
N GLU A 166 26.66 -39.02 -50.44
CA GLU A 166 27.47 -38.23 -51.37
C GLU A 166 26.58 -37.49 -52.39
N LEU A 167 25.60 -38.18 -52.98
CA LEU A 167 24.66 -37.56 -53.92
C LEU A 167 23.74 -36.53 -53.26
N GLN A 168 23.31 -36.74 -52.01
CA GLN A 168 22.54 -35.76 -51.25
C GLN A 168 23.37 -34.52 -50.88
N GLN A 169 24.64 -34.70 -50.49
CA GLN A 169 25.58 -33.61 -50.28
C GLN A 169 25.83 -32.84 -51.58
N LYS A 170 26.00 -33.55 -52.70
CA LYS A 170 26.16 -32.95 -54.04
C LYS A 170 24.92 -32.16 -54.46
N LYS A 171 23.71 -32.68 -54.21
CA LYS A 171 22.43 -31.96 -54.39
C LYS A 171 22.38 -30.67 -53.56
N THR A 172 22.79 -30.74 -52.29
CA THR A 172 22.76 -29.59 -51.37
C THR A 172 23.76 -28.51 -51.80
N ARG A 173 24.99 -28.90 -52.14
CA ARG A 173 26.03 -27.99 -52.67
C ARG A 173 25.58 -27.34 -53.98
N PHE A 174 25.01 -28.12 -54.90
CA PHE A 174 24.47 -27.58 -56.15
C PHE A 174 23.32 -26.60 -55.90
N THR A 175 22.38 -26.93 -55.01
CA THR A 175 21.26 -26.05 -54.64
C THR A 175 21.76 -24.73 -54.06
N HIS A 176 22.80 -24.77 -53.21
CA HIS A 176 23.43 -23.58 -52.67
C HIS A 176 24.08 -22.74 -53.77
N HIS A 177 24.91 -23.36 -54.61
CA HIS A 177 25.60 -22.68 -55.70
C HIS A 177 24.61 -22.03 -56.69
N TRP A 178 23.54 -22.73 -57.05
CA TRP A 178 22.49 -22.17 -57.91
C TRP A 178 21.81 -20.96 -57.26
N ARG A 179 21.54 -21.00 -55.95
CA ARG A 179 20.97 -19.85 -55.22
C ARG A 179 21.91 -18.65 -55.20
N GLU A 180 23.21 -18.87 -55.05
CA GLU A 180 24.23 -17.81 -55.15
C GLU A 180 24.27 -17.20 -56.56
N MET A 181 24.24 -18.04 -57.60
CA MET A 181 24.12 -17.56 -58.98
C MET A 181 22.85 -16.75 -59.17
N PHE A 182 21.70 -17.23 -58.65
CA PHE A 182 20.43 -16.51 -58.76
C PHE A 182 20.47 -15.16 -58.03
N ALA A 183 21.19 -15.08 -56.91
CA ALA A 183 21.37 -13.85 -56.13
C ALA A 183 22.35 -12.85 -56.76
N THR A 184 23.27 -13.29 -57.61
CA THR A 184 24.34 -12.45 -58.19
C THR A 184 24.11 -12.10 -59.65
N CYS A 185 23.33 -12.89 -60.38
CA CYS A 185 23.01 -12.65 -61.79
C CYS A 185 22.20 -11.35 -61.98
N GLU A 186 22.62 -10.50 -62.92
CA GLU A 186 21.91 -9.26 -63.25
C GLU A 186 20.57 -9.54 -63.96
N GLU A 187 20.50 -10.58 -64.78
CA GLU A 187 19.28 -10.92 -65.52
C GLU A 187 18.10 -11.27 -64.59
N THR A 188 18.39 -11.79 -63.39
CA THR A 188 17.38 -12.16 -62.39
C THR A 188 16.97 -10.97 -61.51
N ARG A 189 17.58 -9.80 -61.65
CA ARG A 189 17.38 -8.64 -60.76
C ARG A 189 15.92 -8.18 -60.69
N ALA A 190 15.23 -8.11 -61.83
CA ALA A 190 13.82 -7.74 -61.88
C ALA A 190 12.93 -8.76 -61.14
N LEU A 191 13.20 -10.05 -61.31
CA LEU A 191 12.49 -11.13 -60.63
C LEU A 191 12.77 -11.12 -59.12
N ARG A 192 14.01 -10.83 -58.71
CA ARG A 192 14.39 -10.67 -57.29
C ARG A 192 13.68 -9.48 -56.65
N ALA A 193 13.56 -8.36 -57.35
CA ALA A 193 12.81 -7.19 -56.88
C ALA A 193 11.32 -7.50 -56.72
N SER A 194 10.71 -8.20 -57.68
CA SER A 194 9.31 -8.66 -57.60
C SER A 194 9.08 -9.58 -56.40
N ILE A 195 9.99 -10.55 -56.16
CA ILE A 195 9.96 -11.40 -54.96
C ILE A 195 10.06 -10.57 -53.68
N ALA A 196 10.98 -9.60 -53.62
CA ALA A 196 11.16 -8.74 -52.45
C ALA A 196 9.92 -7.88 -52.17
N GLU A 197 9.28 -7.32 -53.20
CA GLU A 197 8.04 -6.55 -53.07
C GLU A 197 6.88 -7.42 -52.56
N GLN A 198 6.71 -8.63 -53.08
CA GLN A 198 5.68 -9.56 -52.63
C GLN A 198 5.90 -10.03 -51.19
N LEU A 199 7.16 -10.23 -50.78
CA LEU A 199 7.52 -10.53 -49.40
C LEU A 199 7.18 -9.36 -48.48
N GLU A 200 7.47 -8.13 -48.89
CA GLU A 200 7.17 -6.95 -48.08
C GLU A 200 5.65 -6.72 -47.97
N ARG A 201 4.88 -6.90 -49.06
CA ARG A 201 3.41 -6.86 -49.00
C ARG A 201 2.84 -7.92 -48.04
N LYS A 202 3.36 -9.14 -48.07
CA LYS A 202 2.97 -10.20 -47.12
C LYS A 202 3.32 -9.82 -45.68
N ARG A 203 4.48 -9.20 -45.46
CA ARG A 203 4.90 -8.71 -44.15
C ARG A 203 3.94 -7.64 -43.63
N ILE A 204 3.63 -6.63 -44.43
CA ILE A 204 2.69 -5.54 -44.08
C ILE A 204 1.31 -6.11 -43.76
N LEU A 205 0.75 -6.96 -44.63
CA LEU A 205 -0.54 -7.63 -44.39
C LEU A 205 -0.55 -8.48 -43.12
N SER A 206 0.56 -9.16 -42.81
CA SER A 206 0.68 -9.93 -41.57
C SER A 206 0.74 -9.04 -40.33
N ALA A 207 1.40 -7.88 -40.43
CA ALA A 207 1.48 -6.88 -39.36
C ALA A 207 0.12 -6.22 -39.11
N GLU A 208 -0.62 -5.87 -40.16
CA GLU A 208 -1.99 -5.34 -40.07
C GLU A 208 -2.96 -6.33 -39.43
N LYS A 209 -2.92 -7.60 -39.87
CA LYS A 209 -3.72 -8.67 -39.24
C LYS A 209 -3.38 -8.84 -37.76
N ARG A 210 -2.10 -8.71 -37.40
CA ARG A 210 -1.64 -8.78 -36.01
C ARG A 210 -2.15 -7.57 -35.20
N LYS A 211 -2.10 -6.36 -35.76
CA LYS A 211 -2.65 -5.14 -35.16
C LYS A 211 -4.16 -5.26 -34.91
N GLN A 212 -4.94 -5.72 -35.89
CA GLN A 212 -6.39 -5.93 -35.74
C GLN A 212 -6.71 -6.94 -34.63
N ARG A 213 -5.96 -8.05 -34.53
CA ARG A 213 -6.12 -9.03 -33.45
C ARG A 213 -5.84 -8.42 -32.08
N LEU A 214 -4.78 -7.64 -31.94
CA LEU A 214 -4.43 -6.95 -30.70
C LEU A 214 -5.45 -5.88 -30.31
N GLN A 215 -5.98 -5.12 -31.28
CA GLN A 215 -7.09 -4.18 -31.04
C GLN A 215 -8.35 -4.90 -30.54
N THR A 216 -8.67 -6.05 -31.13
CA THR A 216 -9.80 -6.88 -30.69
C THR A 216 -9.57 -7.42 -29.28
N ARG A 217 -8.34 -7.80 -28.94
CA ARG A 217 -7.94 -8.24 -27.60
C ARG A 217 -8.05 -7.10 -26.58
N ALA A 218 -7.54 -5.89 -26.89
CA ALA A 218 -7.71 -4.71 -26.05
C ALA A 218 -9.19 -4.43 -25.77
N GLY A 219 -10.04 -4.46 -26.79
CA GLY A 219 -11.49 -4.26 -26.61
C GLY A 219 -12.14 -5.33 -25.75
N LYS A 220 -11.71 -6.60 -25.85
CA LYS A 220 -12.21 -7.68 -24.98
C LYS A 220 -11.72 -7.56 -23.54
N LEU A 221 -10.46 -7.20 -23.33
CA LEU A 221 -9.89 -6.99 -22.01
C LEU A 221 -10.54 -5.77 -21.33
N ALA A 222 -10.75 -4.68 -22.08
CA ALA A 222 -11.39 -3.48 -21.58
C ALA A 222 -12.85 -3.70 -21.18
N LYS A 223 -13.56 -4.65 -21.80
CA LYS A 223 -14.94 -5.03 -21.43
C LYS A 223 -15.06 -5.69 -20.06
N PHE A 224 -13.96 -6.02 -19.39
CA PHE A 224 -13.99 -6.40 -17.96
C PHE A 224 -14.35 -5.22 -17.04
N PHE A 225 -14.30 -3.98 -17.55
CA PHE A 225 -14.54 -2.75 -16.81
C PHE A 225 -15.74 -1.97 -17.36
N THR A 226 -16.22 -0.97 -16.61
CA THR A 226 -17.33 -0.07 -17.03
C THR A 226 -17.09 0.58 -18.40
N SER A 227 -18.15 1.01 -19.09
CA SER A 227 -18.05 1.63 -20.42
C SER A 227 -17.05 2.79 -20.48
N ARG A 228 -17.03 3.66 -19.45
CA ARG A 228 -16.12 4.81 -19.36
C ARG A 228 -14.67 4.40 -19.03
N ALA A 229 -14.46 3.44 -18.12
CA ALA A 229 -13.15 2.87 -17.83
C ALA A 229 -12.57 2.10 -19.03
N SER A 230 -13.43 1.40 -19.77
CA SER A 230 -13.09 0.57 -20.91
C SER A 230 -12.52 1.38 -22.08
N GLU A 231 -13.00 2.59 -22.31
CA GLU A 231 -12.53 3.45 -23.40
C GLU A 231 -11.11 3.97 -23.12
N GLN A 232 -10.85 4.39 -21.87
CA GLN A 232 -9.51 4.83 -21.45
C GLN A 232 -8.50 3.69 -21.47
N LEU A 233 -8.86 2.53 -20.90
CA LEU A 233 -7.98 1.36 -20.87
C LEU A 233 -7.72 0.81 -22.27
N SER A 234 -8.73 0.72 -23.14
CA SER A 234 -8.55 0.25 -24.52
C SER A 234 -7.66 1.18 -25.32
N THR A 235 -7.79 2.50 -25.16
CA THR A 235 -6.92 3.48 -25.83
C THR A 235 -5.46 3.32 -25.39
N GLN A 236 -5.22 3.18 -24.08
CA GLN A 236 -3.86 2.97 -23.54
C GLN A 236 -3.24 1.65 -24.01
N LEU A 237 -4.02 0.56 -24.03
CA LEU A 237 -3.57 -0.74 -24.54
C LEU A 237 -3.28 -0.68 -26.05
N ILE A 238 -4.13 -0.04 -26.86
CA ILE A 238 -3.92 0.09 -28.30
C ILE A 238 -2.65 0.89 -28.61
N GLN A 239 -2.41 1.97 -27.85
CA GLN A 239 -1.19 2.77 -27.98
C GLN A 239 0.04 1.97 -27.54
N GLY A 240 -0.02 1.27 -26.41
CA GLY A 240 1.03 0.40 -25.92
C GLY A 240 1.37 -0.71 -26.92
N TYR A 241 0.37 -1.39 -27.48
CA TYR A 241 0.58 -2.43 -28.50
C TYR A 241 1.24 -1.88 -29.77
N SER A 242 0.91 -0.66 -30.18
CA SER A 242 1.51 -0.03 -31.35
C SER A 242 3.00 0.22 -31.13
N ASN A 243 3.37 0.73 -29.96
CA ASN A 243 4.78 0.94 -29.57
C ASN A 243 5.54 -0.40 -29.42
N GLU A 244 4.88 -1.42 -28.87
CA GLU A 244 5.53 -2.72 -28.62
C GLU A 244 5.76 -3.51 -29.92
N LEU A 245 4.89 -3.35 -30.91
CA LEU A 245 5.05 -3.94 -32.25
C LEU A 245 6.29 -3.43 -33.00
N GLU A 246 6.83 -2.26 -32.64
CA GLU A 246 8.05 -1.71 -33.23
C GLU A 246 9.33 -2.33 -32.65
N LYS A 247 9.23 -3.05 -31.51
CA LYS A 247 10.38 -3.70 -30.87
C LYS A 247 10.76 -5.01 -31.57
N GLN A 248 12.05 -5.36 -31.53
CA GLN A 248 12.57 -6.62 -32.09
C GLN A 248 12.00 -7.86 -31.38
N GLN A 249 11.68 -7.76 -30.09
CA GLN A 249 11.05 -8.82 -29.28
C GLN A 249 9.89 -8.24 -28.46
N PRO A 250 8.66 -8.24 -28.99
CA PRO A 250 7.51 -7.69 -28.28
C PRO A 250 7.07 -8.59 -27.12
N ASN A 251 6.91 -8.01 -25.93
CA ASN A 251 6.33 -8.69 -24.76
C ASN A 251 4.97 -8.09 -24.38
N PHE A 252 3.92 -8.58 -25.04
CA PHE A 252 2.56 -8.05 -24.85
C PHE A 252 1.98 -8.35 -23.47
N ARG A 253 2.42 -9.43 -22.80
CA ARG A 253 1.89 -9.81 -21.48
C ARG A 253 2.36 -8.85 -20.39
N GLU A 254 3.63 -8.48 -20.43
CA GLU A 254 4.19 -7.53 -19.46
C GLU A 254 3.59 -6.13 -19.66
N LEU A 255 3.45 -5.69 -20.92
CA LEU A 255 2.76 -4.45 -21.25
C LEU A 255 1.31 -4.44 -20.73
N GLU A 256 0.56 -5.52 -20.96
CA GLU A 256 -0.81 -5.65 -20.47
C GLU A 256 -0.87 -5.54 -18.94
N LYS A 257 0.05 -6.20 -18.24
CA LYS A 257 0.16 -6.14 -16.77
C LYS A 257 0.47 -4.73 -16.29
N GLU A 258 1.41 -4.04 -16.92
CA GLU A 258 1.83 -2.69 -16.54
C GLU A 258 0.71 -1.66 -16.78
N VAL A 259 0.09 -1.68 -17.97
CA VAL A 259 -1.00 -0.75 -18.31
C VAL A 259 -2.21 -0.98 -17.39
N LEU A 260 -2.57 -2.25 -17.14
CA LEU A 260 -3.69 -2.59 -16.28
C LEU A 260 -3.42 -2.28 -14.81
N GLY A 261 -2.21 -2.59 -14.32
CA GLY A 261 -1.77 -2.27 -12.96
C GLY A 261 -1.79 -0.77 -12.71
N ASN A 262 -1.24 0.02 -13.63
CA ASN A 262 -1.26 1.49 -13.54
C ASN A 262 -2.68 2.07 -13.58
N PHE A 263 -3.56 1.49 -14.39
CA PHE A 263 -4.96 1.90 -14.46
C PHE A 263 -5.69 1.67 -13.13
N ILE A 264 -5.58 0.46 -12.56
CA ILE A 264 -6.18 0.11 -11.27
C ILE A 264 -5.57 0.94 -10.13
N PHE A 265 -4.25 1.14 -10.15
CA PHE A 265 -3.53 1.94 -9.18
C PHE A 265 -4.08 3.38 -9.12
N ARG A 266 -4.29 4.03 -10.27
CA ARG A 266 -4.87 5.38 -10.31
C ARG A 266 -6.26 5.43 -9.69
N ILE A 267 -7.11 4.43 -9.94
CA ILE A 267 -8.44 4.35 -9.33
C ILE A 267 -8.31 4.25 -7.81
N PHE A 268 -7.46 3.35 -7.30
CA PHE A 268 -7.25 3.21 -5.86
C PHE A 268 -6.68 4.48 -5.24
N GLN A 269 -5.72 5.11 -5.90
CA GLN A 269 -5.08 6.33 -5.42
C GLN A 269 -6.06 7.51 -5.40
N ASP A 270 -6.86 7.70 -6.45
CA ASP A 270 -7.85 8.77 -6.52
C ASP A 270 -8.95 8.60 -5.44
N SER A 271 -9.40 7.36 -5.21
CA SER A 271 -10.41 7.06 -4.19
C SER A 271 -9.87 7.13 -2.75
N THR A 272 -8.57 6.96 -2.52
CA THR A 272 -7.96 6.99 -1.17
C THR A 272 -7.27 8.31 -0.82
N ASN A 273 -6.83 9.09 -1.80
CA ASN A 273 -6.07 10.33 -1.62
C ASN A 273 -6.81 11.38 -0.78
N LEU A 274 -8.09 11.62 -1.08
CA LEU A 274 -8.91 12.60 -0.35
C LEU A 274 -9.21 12.16 1.10
N PRO A 275 -9.75 10.95 1.34
CA PRO A 275 -10.13 10.52 2.68
C PRO A 275 -8.95 10.24 3.62
N PHE A 276 -7.78 9.83 3.09
CA PHE A 276 -6.63 9.39 3.90
C PHE A 276 -5.33 10.17 3.61
N ASN A 277 -5.43 11.44 3.23
CA ASN A 277 -4.27 12.30 2.89
C ASN A 277 -3.18 12.46 3.97
N TYR A 278 -3.42 11.96 5.18
CA TYR A 278 -2.47 11.97 6.29
C TYR A 278 -1.59 10.71 6.36
N LEU A 279 -1.81 9.74 5.46
CA LEU A 279 -1.06 8.49 5.35
C LEU A 279 -0.54 8.28 3.94
N ASP A 280 0.65 7.68 3.86
CA ASP A 280 1.22 7.22 2.60
C ASP A 280 0.68 5.81 2.30
N LEU A 281 -0.16 5.71 1.27
CA LEU A 281 -0.81 4.47 0.81
C LEU A 281 -0.28 4.03 -0.56
N GLU A 282 0.72 4.72 -1.10
CA GLU A 282 1.20 4.50 -2.48
C GLU A 282 1.69 3.06 -2.67
N ASP A 283 2.58 2.58 -1.79
CA ASP A 283 3.14 1.22 -1.85
C ASP A 283 2.06 0.13 -1.74
N LEU A 284 1.07 0.31 -0.86
CA LEU A 284 -0.04 -0.62 -0.70
C LEU A 284 -0.89 -0.66 -1.97
N ASN A 285 -1.31 0.51 -2.45
CA ASN A 285 -2.16 0.65 -3.62
C ASN A 285 -1.47 0.07 -4.87
N LEU A 286 -0.17 0.31 -5.02
CA LEU A 286 0.62 -0.20 -6.13
C LEU A 286 0.71 -1.73 -6.08
N LEU A 287 1.07 -2.30 -4.93
CA LEU A 287 1.20 -3.75 -4.75
C LEU A 287 -0.13 -4.47 -5.06
N VAL A 288 -1.23 -3.99 -4.50
CA VAL A 288 -2.55 -4.62 -4.70
C VAL A 288 -3.04 -4.42 -6.13
N ALA A 289 -2.80 -3.26 -6.75
CA ALA A 289 -3.19 -3.00 -8.13
C ALA A 289 -2.49 -3.93 -9.13
N TYR A 290 -1.18 -4.15 -8.97
CA TYR A 290 -0.43 -5.07 -9.84
C TYR A 290 -0.82 -6.54 -9.62
N SER A 291 -1.14 -6.93 -8.39
CA SER A 291 -1.67 -8.26 -8.08
C SER A 291 -3.04 -8.48 -8.73
N LEU A 292 -3.94 -7.49 -8.62
CA LEU A 292 -5.25 -7.52 -9.26
C LEU A 292 -5.13 -7.59 -10.79
N ALA A 293 -4.22 -6.81 -11.38
CA ALA A 293 -3.95 -6.84 -12.81
C ALA A 293 -3.49 -8.23 -13.29
N GLU A 294 -2.58 -8.86 -12.55
CA GLU A 294 -2.11 -10.21 -12.87
C GLU A 294 -3.24 -11.24 -12.79
N GLN A 295 -4.14 -11.11 -11.81
CA GLN A 295 -5.28 -12.01 -11.69
C GLN A 295 -6.34 -11.78 -12.77
N VAL A 296 -6.64 -10.52 -13.12
CA VAL A 296 -7.53 -10.20 -14.24
C VAL A 296 -6.99 -10.79 -15.54
N LEU A 297 -5.67 -10.70 -15.78
CA LEU A 297 -5.05 -11.29 -16.97
C LEU A 297 -5.09 -12.82 -16.93
N THR A 298 -4.83 -13.42 -15.77
CA THR A 298 -4.89 -14.88 -15.59
C THR A 298 -6.32 -15.39 -15.83
N ASP A 299 -7.34 -14.71 -15.32
CA ASP A 299 -8.75 -15.07 -15.53
C ASP A 299 -9.20 -14.81 -16.98
N PHE A 300 -8.71 -13.73 -17.61
CA PHE A 300 -8.91 -13.44 -19.02
C PHE A 300 -8.32 -14.52 -19.93
N GLU A 301 -7.16 -15.06 -19.57
CA GLU A 301 -6.50 -16.17 -20.28
C GLU A 301 -7.17 -17.52 -19.99
N ALA A 302 -7.59 -17.75 -18.74
CA ALA A 302 -8.13 -19.03 -18.29
C ALA A 302 -9.55 -19.31 -18.76
N ARG A 303 -10.34 -18.28 -19.09
CA ARG A 303 -11.80 -18.47 -19.19
C ARG A 303 -12.48 -17.68 -20.30
N SER A 304 -12.82 -18.44 -21.34
CA SER A 304 -14.13 -18.41 -22.02
C SER A 304 -15.30 -18.85 -21.09
N GLY A 305 -15.26 -18.61 -19.77
CA GLY A 305 -16.30 -19.13 -18.85
C GLY A 305 -16.10 -18.83 -17.36
N GLY A 306 -15.45 -17.72 -17.04
CA GLY A 306 -14.91 -17.46 -15.71
C GLY A 306 -15.36 -16.19 -15.08
N LYS A 307 -16.07 -16.33 -13.98
CA LYS A 307 -16.42 -15.18 -13.15
C LYS A 307 -15.17 -14.81 -12.34
N PHE A 308 -14.49 -13.76 -12.78
CA PHE A 308 -13.50 -13.05 -11.97
C PHE A 308 -14.19 -12.58 -10.67
N ASN A 309 -13.64 -12.98 -9.53
CA ASN A 309 -14.21 -12.64 -8.22
C ASN A 309 -13.72 -11.26 -7.77
N LEU A 310 -14.24 -10.20 -8.40
CA LEU A 310 -13.92 -8.83 -8.03
C LEU A 310 -14.28 -8.56 -6.56
N ASP A 311 -15.40 -9.10 -6.08
CA ASP A 311 -15.88 -8.89 -4.72
C ASP A 311 -14.91 -9.44 -3.67
N GLY A 312 -14.42 -10.67 -3.83
CA GLY A 312 -13.43 -11.24 -2.92
C GLY A 312 -12.11 -10.47 -2.91
N TRP A 313 -11.71 -9.90 -4.05
CA TRP A 313 -10.51 -9.06 -4.14
C TRP A 313 -10.66 -7.70 -3.48
N LEU A 314 -11.80 -7.06 -3.70
CA LEU A 314 -12.12 -5.80 -3.05
C LEU A 314 -12.29 -5.98 -1.54
N GLU A 315 -12.84 -7.11 -1.09
CA GLU A 315 -12.85 -7.47 0.34
C GLU A 315 -11.44 -7.64 0.91
N TYR A 316 -10.54 -8.32 0.19
CA TYR A 316 -9.14 -8.45 0.61
C TYR A 316 -8.45 -7.08 0.71
N TYR A 317 -8.62 -6.22 -0.31
CA TYR A 317 -8.09 -4.86 -0.29
C TYR A 317 -8.69 -4.04 0.86
N ALA A 318 -9.99 -4.17 1.14
CA ALA A 318 -10.64 -3.53 2.29
C ALA A 318 -10.03 -3.98 3.62
N GLN A 319 -9.75 -5.27 3.79
CA GLN A 319 -9.12 -5.81 4.99
C GLN A 319 -7.70 -5.26 5.16
N GLU A 320 -6.91 -5.24 4.09
CA GLU A 320 -5.53 -4.79 4.14
C GLU A 320 -5.44 -3.26 4.36
N LEU A 321 -6.32 -2.49 3.72
CA LEU A 321 -6.44 -1.05 3.96
C LEU A 321 -6.84 -0.76 5.42
N ASN A 322 -7.84 -1.47 5.95
CA ASN A 322 -8.20 -1.35 7.37
C ASN A 322 -7.04 -1.71 8.30
N ARG A 323 -6.28 -2.78 7.99
CA ARG A 323 -5.10 -3.19 8.77
C ARG A 323 -4.05 -2.09 8.81
N VAL A 324 -3.68 -1.52 7.67
CA VAL A 324 -2.67 -0.45 7.57
C VAL A 324 -3.14 0.83 8.28
N LEU A 325 -4.41 1.21 8.12
CA LEU A 325 -5.01 2.34 8.81
C LEU A 325 -5.04 2.13 10.34
N GLU A 326 -5.40 0.94 10.81
CA GLU A 326 -5.39 0.63 12.24
C GLU A 326 -3.98 0.57 12.84
N GLU A 327 -3.02 -0.04 12.14
CA GLU A 327 -1.63 -0.14 12.61
C GLU A 327 -0.96 1.23 12.69
N SER A 328 -1.22 2.08 11.70
CA SER A 328 -0.69 3.45 11.70
C SER A 328 -1.29 4.29 12.82
N LEU A 329 -2.59 4.17 13.09
CA LEU A 329 -3.25 4.84 14.22
C LEU A 329 -2.79 4.31 15.57
N LYS A 330 -2.66 2.98 15.74
CA LYS A 330 -2.18 2.36 16.98
C LYS A 330 -0.71 2.72 17.25
N GLY A 331 0.14 2.78 16.23
CA GLY A 331 1.50 3.32 16.28
C GLY A 331 2.53 2.53 17.11
N ARG A 332 3.82 2.58 16.71
CA ARG A 332 4.94 1.92 17.41
C ARG A 332 5.21 2.43 18.84
N ARG A 333 4.73 3.62 19.21
CA ARG A 333 4.99 4.25 20.52
C ARG A 333 4.01 3.81 21.62
N VAL A 334 2.79 3.40 21.26
CA VAL A 334 1.84 2.73 22.17
C VAL A 334 2.41 1.40 22.68
N LEU A 335 3.10 0.66 21.81
CA LEU A 335 3.81 -0.57 22.20
C LEU A 335 4.96 -0.30 23.20
N ARG A 336 5.60 0.87 23.13
CA ARG A 336 6.62 1.28 24.13
C ARG A 336 6.00 1.67 25.47
N TRP A 337 4.83 2.32 25.46
CA TRP A 337 4.08 2.58 26.68
C TRP A 337 3.75 1.29 27.45
N LYS A 338 3.30 0.23 26.75
CA LYS A 338 3.09 -1.09 27.36
C LYS A 338 4.35 -1.66 28.00
N LYS A 339 5.54 -1.43 27.41
CA LYS A 339 6.83 -1.83 28.01
C LYS A 339 7.20 -1.01 29.25
N LEU A 340 6.93 0.30 29.26
CA LEU A 340 7.16 1.15 30.43
C LEU A 340 6.28 0.73 31.62
N GLN A 341 5.04 0.30 31.38
CA GLN A 341 4.16 -0.22 32.43
C GLN A 341 4.70 -1.50 33.10
N THR A 342 5.34 -2.40 32.33
CA THR A 342 5.94 -3.62 32.90
C THR A 342 7.16 -3.33 33.78
N VAL A 343 7.92 -2.26 33.51
CA VAL A 343 9.05 -1.84 34.35
C VAL A 343 8.56 -1.24 35.68
N ALA A 344 7.44 -0.50 35.64
CA ALA A 344 6.85 0.15 36.81
C ALA A 344 6.32 -0.82 37.88
N GLN A 345 5.90 -2.03 37.50
CA GLN A 345 5.37 -3.03 38.45
C GLN A 345 6.43 -3.59 39.41
N GLY A 346 7.72 -3.33 39.16
CA GLY A 346 8.83 -3.76 40.02
C GLY A 346 9.36 -2.71 40.99
N GLN A 347 8.87 -1.46 40.95
CA GLN A 347 9.41 -0.36 41.77
C GLN A 347 8.61 -0.19 43.07
N THR A 348 9.33 -0.15 44.19
CA THR A 348 8.79 -0.09 45.55
C THR A 348 8.19 1.27 45.89
N GLU A 349 7.10 1.26 46.65
CA GLU A 349 6.44 2.45 47.18
C GLU A 349 7.38 3.27 48.06
N ILE A 350 7.47 4.57 47.81
CA ILE A 350 8.44 5.46 48.47
C ILE A 350 7.97 5.76 49.89
N LEU A 351 8.38 4.93 50.85
CA LEU A 351 8.22 5.20 52.28
C LEU A 351 8.91 6.54 52.63
N GLY A 352 8.10 7.53 53.03
CA GLY A 352 8.55 8.83 53.54
C GLY A 352 8.03 10.08 52.81
N SER A 353 7.37 9.97 51.64
CA SER A 353 6.79 11.17 50.98
C SER A 353 5.45 11.58 51.61
N LEU A 354 5.18 12.89 51.70
CA LEU A 354 3.91 13.40 52.25
C LEU A 354 2.74 12.95 51.37
N SER A 355 2.93 12.94 50.06
CA SER A 355 2.01 12.40 49.06
C SER A 355 1.62 10.94 49.33
N TYR A 356 2.56 10.08 49.72
CA TYR A 356 2.32 8.68 50.01
C TYR A 356 1.60 8.47 51.35
N LEU A 357 1.98 9.21 52.40
CA LEU A 357 1.34 9.14 53.72
C LEU A 357 -0.14 9.53 53.69
N PHE A 358 -0.52 10.43 52.79
CA PHE A 358 -1.92 10.81 52.56
C PHE A 358 -2.68 9.83 51.64
N LYS A 359 -2.00 9.04 50.80
CA LYS A 359 -2.65 8.12 49.84
C LYS A 359 -3.00 6.75 50.44
N ASN A 360 -2.38 6.37 51.56
CA ASN A 360 -2.58 5.05 52.17
C ASN A 360 -3.85 4.98 53.03
N GLY A 361 -4.78 4.08 52.69
CA GLY A 361 -6.04 3.91 53.42
C GLY A 361 -5.90 3.52 54.90
N ALA A 362 -4.76 2.90 55.29
CA ALA A 362 -4.48 2.60 56.69
C ALA A 362 -4.04 3.84 57.49
N THR A 363 -3.22 4.72 56.89
CA THR A 363 -2.83 5.98 57.51
C THR A 363 -3.97 6.99 57.47
N GLU A 364 -4.81 7.00 56.44
CA GLU A 364 -6.05 7.80 56.43
C GLU A 364 -7.02 7.37 57.53
N ARG A 365 -7.25 6.06 57.71
CA ARG A 365 -8.12 5.57 58.81
C ARG A 365 -7.53 5.85 60.19
N PHE A 366 -6.22 5.69 60.37
CA PHE A 366 -5.54 6.00 61.62
C PHE A 366 -5.50 7.51 61.89
N LYS A 367 -5.26 8.32 60.86
CA LYS A 367 -5.32 9.79 60.91
C LYS A 367 -6.74 10.26 61.16
N GLU A 368 -7.75 9.65 60.56
CA GLU A 368 -9.16 9.96 60.82
C GLU A 368 -9.53 9.62 62.25
N PHE A 369 -9.06 8.48 62.77
CA PHE A 369 -9.22 8.11 64.17
C PHE A 369 -8.50 9.10 65.12
N MET A 370 -7.22 9.40 64.86
CA MET A 370 -6.43 10.34 65.67
C MET A 370 -6.93 11.78 65.56
N ASN A 371 -7.42 12.21 64.40
CA ASN A 371 -8.04 13.51 64.22
C ASN A 371 -9.38 13.58 64.95
N ARG A 372 -10.22 12.55 64.88
CA ARG A 372 -11.47 12.49 65.67
C ARG A 372 -11.18 12.57 67.18
N LEU A 373 -10.12 11.90 67.62
CA LEU A 373 -9.70 11.84 69.03
C LEU A 373 -9.05 13.16 69.50
N SER A 374 -8.18 13.74 68.67
CA SER A 374 -7.56 15.04 68.91
C SER A 374 -8.58 16.17 68.83
N ASP A 375 -9.54 16.11 67.91
CA ASP A 375 -10.62 17.08 67.77
C ASP A 375 -11.58 17.00 68.96
N ALA A 376 -11.91 15.79 69.42
CA ALA A 376 -12.71 15.61 70.63
C ALA A 376 -12.02 16.18 71.86
N HIS A 377 -10.71 15.93 71.99
CA HIS A 377 -9.90 16.45 73.08
C HIS A 377 -9.76 17.98 73.04
N ALA A 378 -9.50 18.55 71.87
CA ALA A 378 -9.36 19.99 71.68
C ALA A 378 -10.70 20.73 71.89
N PHE A 379 -11.82 20.16 71.44
CA PHE A 379 -13.16 20.74 71.66
C PHE A 379 -13.54 20.78 73.13
N ILE A 380 -13.20 19.74 73.90
CA ILE A 380 -13.47 19.68 75.35
C ILE A 380 -12.57 20.63 76.14
N GLN A 381 -11.30 20.79 75.74
CA GLN A 381 -10.43 21.83 76.29
C GLN A 381 -10.95 23.24 75.97
N ALA A 382 -11.38 23.50 74.73
CA ALA A 382 -11.86 24.81 74.31
C ALA A 382 -13.20 25.21 74.94
N THR A 383 -14.06 24.24 75.28
CA THR A 383 -15.36 24.47 75.93
C THR A 383 -15.29 24.51 77.45
N GLY A 384 -14.10 24.33 78.05
CA GLY A 384 -13.89 24.40 79.49
C GLY A 384 -14.39 23.18 80.27
N PHE A 385 -14.81 22.11 79.60
CA PHE A 385 -15.26 20.85 80.21
C PHE A 385 -14.09 19.94 80.61
N SER A 386 -12.94 20.50 81.02
CA SER A 386 -11.75 19.69 81.32
C SER A 386 -12.05 18.69 82.44
N THR A 387 -12.06 17.39 82.15
CA THR A 387 -11.81 16.38 83.16
C THR A 387 -10.36 16.53 83.58
N GLN A 388 -10.11 17.11 84.76
CA GLN A 388 -8.79 17.13 85.42
C GLN A 388 -8.42 15.73 85.94
N ASN A 389 -8.57 14.70 85.11
CA ASN A 389 -8.31 13.33 85.51
C ASN A 389 -6.84 13.00 85.18
N GLU A 390 -5.97 13.18 86.16
CA GLU A 390 -4.54 12.83 86.06
C GLU A 390 -4.27 11.30 86.12
N SER A 391 -5.32 10.48 86.28
CA SER A 391 -5.22 9.02 86.34
C SER A 391 -5.26 8.38 84.94
N SER A 392 -4.23 7.62 84.60
CA SER A 392 -4.07 6.89 83.34
C SER A 392 -5.19 5.86 83.05
N PHE A 393 -5.91 5.38 84.08
CA PHE A 393 -7.08 4.50 83.90
C PHE A 393 -8.35 5.27 83.48
N LEU A 394 -8.54 6.48 84.03
CA LEU A 394 -9.65 7.36 83.65
C LEU A 394 -9.45 7.96 82.25
N ALA A 395 -8.21 8.16 81.82
CA ALA A 395 -7.88 8.57 80.46
C ALA A 395 -8.36 7.57 79.39
N ILE A 396 -8.38 6.27 79.69
CA ILE A 396 -8.89 5.22 78.78
C ILE A 396 -10.42 5.28 78.68
N LEU A 397 -11.11 5.55 79.79
CA LEU A 397 -12.56 5.76 79.82
C LEU A 397 -12.96 7.05 79.08
N ASP A 398 -12.18 8.12 79.24
CA ASP A 398 -12.35 9.37 78.47
C ASP A 398 -12.12 9.13 76.98
N LEU A 399 -11.09 8.36 76.59
CA LEU A 399 -10.84 7.93 75.21
C LEU A 399 -12.01 7.15 74.59
N TYR A 400 -12.59 6.23 75.37
CA TYR A 400 -13.76 5.44 74.98
C TYR A 400 -15.00 6.32 74.81
N ASN A 401 -15.23 7.25 75.73
CA ASN A 401 -16.32 8.21 75.67
C ASN A 401 -16.16 9.19 74.49
N TYR A 402 -14.94 9.62 74.18
CA TYR A 402 -14.62 10.42 72.99
C TYR A 402 -14.92 9.65 71.71
N GLY A 403 -14.52 8.37 71.64
CA GLY A 403 -14.86 7.52 70.50
C GLY A 403 -16.36 7.35 70.30
N ARG A 404 -17.13 7.20 71.39
CA ARG A 404 -18.58 7.02 71.36
C ARG A 404 -19.35 8.30 70.99
N THR A 405 -18.87 9.46 71.44
CA THR A 405 -19.52 10.77 71.21
C THR A 405 -18.88 11.57 70.07
N ALA A 406 -17.88 11.01 69.39
CA ALA A 406 -17.10 11.67 68.33
C ALA A 406 -17.97 12.35 67.26
N ASN A 407 -19.10 11.75 66.87
CA ASN A 407 -19.98 12.34 65.85
C ASN A 407 -20.72 13.59 66.37
N GLN A 408 -21.15 13.60 67.63
CA GLN A 408 -21.80 14.76 68.26
C GLN A 408 -20.79 15.87 68.53
N ILE A 409 -19.56 15.53 68.93
CA ILE A 409 -18.47 16.49 69.09
C ILE A 409 -18.04 17.07 67.74
N LYS A 410 -17.98 16.23 66.69
CA LYS A 410 -17.71 16.68 65.33
C LYS A 410 -18.80 17.63 64.84
N GLU A 411 -20.07 17.31 65.06
CA GLU A 411 -21.19 18.19 64.72
C GLU A 411 -21.11 19.52 65.50
N GLY A 412 -20.83 19.48 66.80
CA GLY A 412 -20.61 20.68 67.62
C GLY A 412 -19.42 21.53 67.16
N LYS A 413 -18.32 20.90 66.75
CA LYS A 413 -17.17 21.56 66.12
C LYS A 413 -17.54 22.13 64.76
N ASP A 414 -18.26 21.41 63.91
CA ASP A 414 -18.67 21.88 62.58
C ASP A 414 -19.60 23.10 62.72
N ILE A 415 -20.49 23.11 63.73
CA ILE A 415 -21.31 24.26 64.08
C ILE A 415 -20.44 25.42 64.59
N LEU A 416 -19.53 25.18 65.53
CA LEU A 416 -18.66 26.21 66.10
C LEU A 416 -17.71 26.80 65.04
N THR A 417 -17.12 25.95 64.20
CA THR A 417 -16.24 26.37 63.10
C THR A 417 -17.01 27.05 61.98
N SER A 418 -18.26 26.66 61.71
CA SER A 418 -19.15 27.40 60.80
C SER A 418 -19.44 28.80 61.35
N LEU A 419 -19.75 28.92 62.65
CA LEU A 419 -19.97 30.20 63.32
C LEU A 419 -18.71 31.08 63.37
N LEU A 420 -17.53 30.47 63.51
CA LEU A 420 -16.24 31.17 63.52
C LEU A 420 -15.60 31.32 62.13
N SER A 421 -16.17 30.70 61.09
CA SER A 421 -15.65 30.72 59.73
C SER A 421 -15.45 32.14 59.17
N PRO A 422 -16.31 33.14 59.49
CA PRO A 422 -16.08 34.51 59.04
C PRO A 422 -14.83 35.16 59.66
N PHE A 423 -14.30 34.60 60.76
CA PHE A 423 -13.11 35.10 61.46
C PHE A 423 -11.83 34.32 61.11
N ARG A 424 -11.94 33.26 60.31
CA ARG A 424 -10.81 32.43 59.90
C ARG A 424 -9.66 33.22 59.23
N PRO A 425 -9.90 34.17 58.30
CA PRO A 425 -8.82 34.93 57.69
C PRO A 425 -7.98 35.69 58.71
N LEU A 426 -8.62 36.25 59.73
CA LEU A 426 -7.96 36.97 60.81
C LEU A 426 -7.09 36.04 61.67
N TYR A 427 -7.58 34.83 61.95
CA TYR A 427 -6.79 33.81 62.64
C TYR A 427 -5.56 33.37 61.83
N GLU A 428 -5.72 33.12 60.53
CA GLU A 428 -4.63 32.72 59.63
C GLU A 428 -3.57 33.82 59.50
N GLU A 429 -3.96 35.10 59.44
CA GLU A 429 -3.02 36.22 59.44
C GLU A 429 -2.18 36.26 60.72
N TYR A 430 -2.78 36.13 61.91
CA TYR A 430 -2.01 36.09 63.16
C TYR A 430 -1.11 34.85 63.26
N TYR A 431 -1.57 33.70 62.78
CA TYR A 431 -0.76 32.50 62.68
C TYR A 431 0.47 32.72 61.79
N ASN A 432 0.27 33.32 60.61
CA ASN A 432 1.31 33.61 59.64
C ASN A 432 2.34 34.61 60.20
N ILE A 433 1.88 35.64 60.90
CA ILE A 433 2.76 36.61 61.57
C ILE A 433 3.59 35.93 62.67
N ALA A 434 2.98 35.00 63.41
CA ALA A 434 3.68 34.30 64.49
C ALA A 434 4.82 33.41 63.95
N HIS A 435 4.58 32.68 62.86
CA HIS A 435 5.49 31.64 62.36
C HIS A 435 6.45 32.11 61.27
N TYR A 436 6.03 32.99 60.36
CA TYR A 436 6.79 33.30 59.14
C TYR A 436 7.36 34.73 59.09
N GLU A 437 6.76 35.67 59.81
CA GLU A 437 7.23 37.07 59.81
C GLU A 437 8.47 37.24 60.69
N LYS A 438 9.62 37.46 60.06
CA LYS A 438 10.92 37.65 60.72
C LYS A 438 11.24 39.12 61.00
N ASP A 439 10.63 40.06 60.27
CA ASP A 439 10.84 41.49 60.47
C ASP A 439 9.99 41.98 61.66
N PRO A 440 10.60 42.50 62.73
CA PRO A 440 9.87 42.96 63.92
C PRO A 440 8.94 44.15 63.63
N VAL A 441 9.28 45.03 62.69
CA VAL A 441 8.47 46.21 62.36
C VAL A 441 7.21 45.80 61.61
N LEU A 442 7.36 44.98 60.57
CA LEU A 442 6.22 44.42 59.83
C LEU A 442 5.34 43.56 60.71
N LYS A 443 5.93 42.79 61.62
CA LYS A 443 5.20 42.01 62.63
C LYS A 443 4.30 42.90 63.50
N ILE A 444 4.81 44.02 64.00
CA ILE A 444 4.01 44.97 64.81
C ILE A 444 2.89 45.59 63.95
N VAL A 445 3.20 46.08 62.76
CA VAL A 445 2.21 46.72 61.88
C VAL A 445 1.09 45.74 61.50
N ARG A 446 1.43 44.53 61.05
CA ARG A 446 0.45 43.51 60.65
C ARG A 446 -0.40 43.01 61.82
N THR A 447 0.17 42.95 63.03
CA THR A 447 -0.58 42.57 64.24
C THR A 447 -1.54 43.66 64.68
N VAL A 448 -1.13 44.93 64.60
CA VAL A 448 -1.91 46.05 65.14
C VAL A 448 -2.99 46.53 64.19
N MET A 449 -2.81 46.43 62.86
CA MET A 449 -3.78 46.91 61.87
C MET A 449 -5.20 46.32 62.01
N PRO A 450 -5.39 44.99 62.17
CA PRO A 450 -6.72 44.43 62.43
C PRO A 450 -7.34 44.94 63.74
N LEU A 451 -6.53 45.15 64.79
CA LEU A 451 -6.99 45.72 66.07
C LEU A 451 -7.42 47.18 65.94
N ILE A 452 -6.74 47.96 65.09
CA ILE A 452 -7.14 49.34 64.78
C ILE A 452 -8.53 49.35 64.12
N ILE A 453 -8.82 48.43 63.19
CA ILE A 453 -10.12 48.33 62.52
C ILE A 453 -11.23 48.03 63.53
N VAL A 454 -11.01 47.06 64.43
CA VAL A 454 -11.96 46.74 65.51
C VAL A 454 -12.17 47.94 66.43
N SER A 455 -11.08 48.60 66.85
CA SER A 455 -11.13 49.75 67.76
C SER A 455 -11.84 50.94 67.12
N LEU A 456 -11.59 51.21 65.84
CA LEU A 456 -12.25 52.26 65.07
C LEU A 456 -13.77 52.02 65.03
N MET A 457 -14.20 50.77 64.86
CA MET A 457 -15.62 50.43 64.86
C MET A 457 -16.26 50.64 66.23
N ILE A 458 -15.57 50.25 67.31
CA ILE A 458 -16.04 50.49 68.68
C ILE A 458 -16.16 52.00 68.96
N VAL A 459 -15.15 52.79 68.58
CA VAL A 459 -15.17 54.26 68.75
C VAL A 459 -16.27 54.89 67.91
N LEU A 460 -16.50 54.43 66.68
CA LEU A 460 -17.57 54.92 65.81
C LEU A 460 -18.95 54.66 66.43
N VAL A 461 -19.19 53.45 66.91
CA VAL A 461 -20.45 53.12 67.58
C VAL A 461 -20.59 53.87 68.90
N ALA A 462 -19.54 53.97 69.70
CA ALA A 462 -19.55 54.75 70.94
C ALA A 462 -19.84 56.24 70.68
N ALA A 463 -19.27 56.82 69.63
CA ALA A 463 -19.54 58.20 69.22
C ALA A 463 -21.00 58.38 68.77
N LEU A 464 -21.55 57.43 68.01
CA LEU A 464 -22.96 57.43 67.60
C LEU A 464 -23.92 57.27 68.79
N LEU A 465 -23.52 56.53 69.82
CA LEU A 465 -24.31 56.33 71.04
C LEU A 465 -24.12 57.45 72.07
N SER A 466 -23.06 58.25 71.98
CA SER A 466 -22.76 59.31 72.94
C SER A 466 -23.87 60.37 73.05
N SER A 467 -24.68 60.53 72.00
CA SER A 467 -25.85 61.42 71.99
C SER A 467 -27.08 60.83 72.71
N ILE A 468 -27.03 59.56 73.13
CA ILE A 468 -28.11 58.85 73.78
C ILE A 468 -27.64 58.53 75.21
N VAL A 469 -28.32 59.06 76.23
CA VAL A 469 -28.00 58.75 77.64
C VAL A 469 -28.44 57.33 77.96
N ILE A 470 -27.64 56.35 77.55
CA ILE A 470 -27.91 54.92 77.70
C ILE A 470 -27.27 54.41 79.01
N PRO A 471 -27.98 53.58 79.81
CA PRO A 471 -27.39 52.90 80.96
C PRO A 471 -26.21 51.99 80.56
N GLU A 472 -25.20 51.86 81.42
CA GLU A 472 -23.99 51.06 81.17
C GLU A 472 -24.28 49.61 80.73
N ILE A 473 -25.38 49.01 81.21
CA ILE A 473 -25.81 47.66 80.83
C ILE A 473 -26.22 47.60 79.35
N ALA A 474 -26.92 48.61 78.85
CA ALA A 474 -27.33 48.67 77.45
C ALA A 474 -26.15 49.00 76.52
N PHE A 475 -25.10 49.65 77.03
CA PHE A 475 -23.83 49.77 76.31
C PHE A 475 -23.18 48.39 76.10
N ILE A 476 -23.17 47.50 77.10
CA ILE A 476 -22.63 46.13 76.97
C ILE A 476 -23.41 45.33 75.91
N VAL A 477 -24.74 45.46 75.88
CA VAL A 477 -25.61 44.79 74.90
C VAL A 477 -25.29 45.23 73.46
N ILE A 478 -24.87 46.48 73.25
CA ILE A 478 -24.50 47.00 71.93
C ILE A 478 -23.01 46.72 71.62
N LEU A 479 -22.16 46.66 72.64
CA LEU A 479 -20.73 46.43 72.50
C LEU A 479 -20.42 45.05 71.91
N ILE A 480 -21.12 43.99 72.35
CA ILE A 480 -20.87 42.61 71.88
C ILE A 480 -21.11 42.49 70.36
N PRO A 481 -22.29 42.89 69.79
CA PRO A 481 -22.49 42.92 68.34
C PRO A 481 -21.49 43.82 67.61
N THR A 482 -21.10 44.93 68.21
CA THR A 482 -20.12 45.87 67.64
C THR A 482 -18.73 45.25 67.51
N ILE A 483 -18.29 44.50 68.53
CA ILE A 483 -17.03 43.76 68.48
C ILE A 483 -17.09 42.68 67.39
N LEU A 484 -18.19 41.93 67.29
CA LEU A 484 -18.36 40.91 66.25
C LEU A 484 -18.33 41.51 64.83
N LEU A 485 -19.00 42.65 64.64
CA LEU A 485 -18.99 43.37 63.36
C LEU A 485 -17.60 43.94 63.05
N GLY A 486 -16.90 44.49 64.06
CA GLY A 486 -15.52 44.95 63.94
C GLY A 486 -14.56 43.82 63.55
N LEU A 487 -14.71 42.64 64.17
CA LEU A 487 -13.94 41.45 63.82
C LEU A 487 -14.25 40.96 62.39
N ALA A 488 -15.52 41.00 61.96
CA ALA A 488 -15.90 40.61 60.61
C ALA A 488 -15.31 41.57 59.55
N LEU A 489 -15.31 42.87 59.83
CA LEU A 489 -14.66 43.88 58.99
C LEU A 489 -13.14 43.70 58.95
N ALA A 490 -12.51 43.38 60.08
CA ALA A 490 -11.08 43.09 60.15
C ALA A 490 -10.72 41.83 59.35
N SER A 491 -11.53 40.77 59.41
CA SER A 491 -11.37 39.59 58.56
C SER A 491 -11.52 39.93 57.08
N LYS A 492 -12.53 40.74 56.72
CA LYS A 492 -12.72 41.18 55.34
C LYS A 492 -11.54 42.00 54.82
N TYR A 493 -10.98 42.87 55.67
CA TYR A 493 -9.74 43.59 55.37
C TYR A 493 -8.60 42.63 55.07
N VAL A 494 -8.38 41.62 55.90
CA VAL A 494 -7.32 40.61 55.65
C VAL A 494 -7.54 39.91 54.31
N THR A 495 -8.76 39.45 54.02
CA THR A 495 -9.07 38.81 52.74
C THR A 495 -8.81 39.71 51.54
N VAL A 496 -9.20 40.99 51.62
CA VAL A 496 -8.97 41.96 50.54
C VAL A 496 -7.48 42.25 50.39
N LYS A 497 -6.75 42.45 51.50
CA LYS A 497 -5.30 42.65 51.51
C LYS A 497 -4.57 41.47 50.88
N GLU A 498 -4.91 40.25 51.25
CA GLU A 498 -4.30 39.03 50.70
C GLU A 498 -4.64 38.82 49.22
N GLY A 499 -5.89 39.11 48.82
CA GLY A 499 -6.31 39.08 47.43
C GLY A 499 -5.51 40.07 46.57
N LEU A 500 -5.38 41.32 47.03
CA LEU A 500 -4.58 42.34 46.35
C LEU A 500 -3.10 41.96 46.30
N TYR A 501 -2.55 41.46 47.40
CA TYR A 501 -1.16 40.99 47.43
C TYR A 501 -0.93 39.87 46.41
N LYS A 502 -1.84 38.90 46.35
CA LYS A 502 -1.80 37.81 45.39
C LYS A 502 -1.89 38.32 43.96
N GLU A 503 -2.85 39.19 43.64
CA GLU A 503 -3.00 39.76 42.29
C GLU A 503 -1.77 40.55 41.85
N VAL A 504 -1.23 41.41 42.72
CA VAL A 504 -0.02 42.19 42.44
C VAL A 504 1.17 41.25 42.22
N ARG A 505 1.31 40.21 43.05
CA ARG A 505 2.38 39.22 42.94
C ARG A 505 2.28 38.44 41.64
N GLU A 506 1.09 37.92 41.30
CA GLU A 506 0.85 37.19 40.05
C GLU A 506 1.09 38.09 38.84
N SER A 507 0.65 39.35 38.88
CA SER A 507 0.91 40.32 37.81
C SER A 507 2.40 40.63 37.65
N TYR A 508 3.16 40.73 38.74
CA TYR A 508 4.60 41.00 38.70
C TYR A 508 5.40 39.86 38.06
N TYR A 509 5.04 38.61 38.40
CA TYR A 509 5.72 37.42 37.87
C TYR A 509 5.14 36.91 36.54
N GLY A 510 4.03 37.47 36.04
CA GLY A 510 3.43 37.10 34.75
C GLY A 510 2.41 35.95 34.81
N GLY A 511 1.94 35.58 36.01
CA GLY A 511 0.83 34.65 36.21
C GLY A 511 0.93 33.81 37.49
N ALA A 512 -0.16 33.10 37.81
CA ALA A 512 -0.30 32.28 39.02
C ALA A 512 0.74 31.15 39.17
N PHE A 513 1.29 30.64 38.06
CA PHE A 513 2.29 29.57 38.06
C PHE A 513 3.70 30.05 37.70
N GLU A 514 3.88 31.35 37.49
CA GLU A 514 5.20 31.95 37.21
C GLU A 514 5.87 32.51 38.48
N ILE A 515 5.17 32.46 39.62
CA ILE A 515 5.73 32.80 40.94
C ILE A 515 6.84 31.82 41.35
N PRO A 516 7.80 32.24 42.21
CA PRO A 516 8.98 31.44 42.57
C PRO A 516 8.68 30.03 43.09
N GLU A 517 7.55 29.82 43.77
CA GLU A 517 7.12 28.52 44.31
C GLU A 517 6.84 27.48 43.23
N TYR A 518 6.58 27.90 42.00
CA TYR A 518 6.35 27.01 40.86
C TYR A 518 7.51 27.02 39.86
N GLN A 519 8.57 27.79 40.10
CA GLN A 519 9.76 27.82 39.23
C GLN A 519 10.70 26.65 39.53
N VAL A 520 11.48 26.25 38.52
CA VAL A 520 12.51 25.21 38.69
C VAL A 520 13.57 25.71 39.66
N ASN A 521 13.90 24.90 40.68
CA ASN A 521 14.91 25.23 41.67
C ASN A 521 16.16 24.34 41.55
N ALA A 522 17.19 24.62 42.34
CA ALA A 522 18.46 23.88 42.29
C ALA A 522 18.29 22.39 42.62
N ARG A 523 17.38 22.03 43.53
CA ARG A 523 17.08 20.64 43.89
C ARG A 523 16.53 19.87 42.71
N MET A 524 15.57 20.44 41.97
CA MET A 524 15.02 19.83 40.77
C MET A 524 16.09 19.65 39.68
N ILE A 525 16.94 20.66 39.44
CA ILE A 525 18.02 20.54 38.45
C ILE A 525 18.96 19.38 38.80
N HIS A 526 19.32 19.26 40.09
CA HIS A 526 20.16 18.17 40.58
C HIS A 526 19.48 16.80 40.46
N SER A 527 18.23 16.67 40.94
CA SER A 527 17.47 15.41 40.93
C SER A 527 17.18 14.89 39.52
N PHE A 528 16.96 15.76 38.54
CA PHE A 528 16.63 15.35 37.16
C PHE A 528 17.81 15.43 36.18
N GLY A 529 19.04 15.66 36.67
CA GLY A 529 20.26 15.65 35.86
C GLY A 529 20.39 16.81 34.87
N GLY A 530 19.63 17.89 35.03
CA GLY A 530 19.67 19.06 34.14
C GLY A 530 18.44 19.96 34.21
N GLU A 531 18.56 21.14 33.61
CA GLU A 531 17.49 22.16 33.62
C GLU A 531 16.30 21.78 32.71
N GLU A 532 16.55 21.19 31.53
CA GLU A 532 15.51 20.84 30.55
C GLU A 532 14.56 19.72 31.04
N PRO A 533 15.06 18.61 31.63
CA PRO A 533 14.20 17.62 32.27
C PRO A 533 13.36 18.21 33.40
N ALA A 534 13.95 19.06 34.25
CA ALA A 534 13.25 19.71 35.35
C ALA A 534 12.14 20.68 34.87
N LYS A 535 12.38 21.45 33.81
CA LYS A 535 11.36 22.27 33.13
C LYS A 535 10.22 21.42 32.57
N THR A 536 10.54 20.25 32.02
CA THR A 536 9.54 19.32 31.48
C THR A 536 8.62 18.80 32.58
N VAL A 537 9.19 18.38 33.72
CA VAL A 537 8.42 17.97 34.90
C VAL A 537 7.55 19.12 35.42
N ARG A 538 8.11 20.32 35.57
CA ARG A 538 7.36 21.54 35.94
C ARG A 538 6.15 21.74 35.03
N LYS A 539 6.36 21.71 33.72
CA LYS A 539 5.30 21.93 32.72
C LYS A 539 4.15 20.94 32.90
N ILE A 540 4.46 19.66 33.13
CA ILE A 540 3.45 18.60 33.28
C ILE A 540 2.64 18.80 34.58
N TYR A 541 3.31 19.09 35.70
CA TYR A 541 2.62 19.36 36.98
C TYR A 541 1.72 20.60 36.90
N ILE A 542 2.20 21.70 36.29
CA ILE A 542 1.39 22.91 36.09
C ILE A 542 0.17 22.61 35.21
N GLN A 543 0.35 21.87 34.12
CA GLN A 543 -0.75 21.49 33.22
C GLN A 543 -1.84 20.68 33.95
N GLU A 544 -1.46 19.74 34.81
CA GLU A 544 -2.43 18.96 35.58
C GLU A 544 -3.11 19.79 36.67
N LEU A 545 -2.39 20.68 37.36
CA LEU A 545 -2.99 21.62 38.33
C LEU A 545 -4.01 22.55 37.65
N GLN A 546 -3.67 23.11 36.48
CA GLN A 546 -4.56 23.92 35.67
C GLN A 546 -5.79 23.14 35.19
N ARG A 547 -5.62 21.87 34.82
CA ARG A 547 -6.73 20.98 34.45
C ARG A 547 -7.69 20.77 35.62
N CYS A 548 -7.17 20.53 36.83
CA CYS A 548 -7.98 20.43 38.04
C CYS A 548 -8.74 21.75 38.33
N ASP A 549 -8.08 22.90 38.15
CA ASP A 549 -8.71 24.21 38.34
C ASP A 549 -9.81 24.49 37.31
N ALA A 550 -9.62 24.10 36.05
CA ALA A 550 -10.63 24.22 35.01
C ALA A 550 -11.85 23.33 35.30
N LEU A 551 -11.63 22.09 35.74
CA LEU A 551 -12.71 21.19 36.16
C LEU A 551 -13.47 21.76 37.36
N GLU A 552 -12.76 22.30 38.36
CA GLU A 552 -13.41 22.89 39.54
C GLU A 552 -14.24 24.12 39.20
N ARG A 553 -13.79 24.97 38.26
CA ARG A 553 -14.60 26.07 37.72
C ARG A 553 -15.86 25.55 37.03
N SER A 554 -15.75 24.50 36.22
CA SER A 554 -16.92 23.91 35.55
C SER A 554 -17.96 23.36 36.53
N PHE A 555 -17.54 22.88 37.71
CA PHE A 555 -18.44 22.50 38.79
C PHE A 555 -19.06 23.70 39.52
N HIS A 556 -18.31 24.78 39.71
CA HIS A 556 -18.81 26.01 40.36
C HIS A 556 -19.83 26.76 39.51
N GLU A 557 -19.63 26.80 38.19
CA GLU A 557 -20.56 27.42 37.23
C GLU A 557 -21.94 26.74 37.20
N ARG A 558 -22.03 25.47 37.65
CA ARG A 558 -23.28 24.70 37.71
C ARG A 558 -24.11 24.92 38.99
N HIS A 559 -23.78 25.93 39.79
CA HIS A 559 -24.57 26.47 40.91
C HIS A 559 -25.49 25.46 41.66
N GLY A 560 -24.91 24.46 42.31
CA GLY A 560 -25.62 23.62 43.30
C GLY A 560 -26.49 22.49 42.74
N LEU A 561 -26.53 22.28 41.43
CA LEU A 561 -27.28 21.17 40.78
C LEU A 561 -26.35 20.03 40.34
N LEU A 562 -25.37 19.67 41.18
CA LEU A 562 -24.47 18.55 40.87
C LEU A 562 -25.18 17.22 41.16
N THR A 563 -25.10 16.26 40.24
CA THR A 563 -25.55 14.88 40.49
C THR A 563 -24.61 14.19 41.49
N ASN A 564 -25.02 13.05 42.06
CA ASN A 564 -24.15 12.28 42.97
C ASN A 564 -22.84 11.87 42.29
N ASP A 565 -22.89 11.48 41.02
CA ASP A 565 -21.70 11.13 40.23
C ASP A 565 -20.78 12.35 40.03
N GLU A 566 -21.35 13.53 39.81
CA GLU A 566 -20.59 14.78 39.68
C GLU A 566 -20.00 15.24 41.02
N LEU A 567 -20.68 15.00 42.14
CA LEU A 567 -20.16 15.26 43.48
C LEU A 567 -18.97 14.34 43.80
N GLU A 568 -19.04 13.07 43.43
CA GLU A 568 -17.90 12.15 43.55
C GLU A 568 -16.75 12.56 42.64
N ALA A 569 -17.03 12.93 41.39
CA ALA A 569 -16.02 13.44 40.46
C ALA A 569 -15.35 14.72 40.98
N ARG A 570 -16.12 15.63 41.59
CA ARG A 570 -15.60 16.84 42.24
C ARG A 570 -14.70 16.50 43.43
N LYS A 571 -15.13 15.57 44.31
CA LYS A 571 -14.31 15.09 45.44
C LYS A 571 -13.00 14.48 44.96
N ALA A 572 -13.06 13.63 43.92
CA ALA A 572 -11.88 13.02 43.32
C ALA A 572 -10.94 14.07 42.70
N ASN A 573 -11.48 15.09 42.03
CA ASN A 573 -10.71 16.20 41.46
C ASN A 573 -10.01 17.04 42.55
N LEU A 574 -10.71 17.34 43.65
CA LEU A 574 -10.12 18.05 44.79
C LEU A 574 -9.00 17.23 45.45
N LEU A 575 -9.22 15.93 45.66
CA LEU A 575 -8.21 15.03 46.20
C LEU A 575 -6.98 14.99 45.28
N LEU A 576 -7.17 14.82 43.97
CA LEU A 576 -6.08 14.82 42.99
C LEU A 576 -5.30 16.14 43.03
N ARG A 577 -5.99 17.29 43.07
CA ARG A 577 -5.35 18.61 43.17
C ARG A 577 -4.49 18.71 44.43
N HIS A 578 -5.01 18.26 45.58
CA HIS A 578 -4.24 18.24 46.82
C HIS A 578 -3.03 17.30 46.74
N THR A 579 -3.19 16.10 46.16
CA THR A 579 -2.07 15.17 45.95
C THR A 579 -0.99 15.79 45.06
N LEU A 580 -1.38 16.44 43.95
CA LEU A 580 -0.43 17.12 43.05
C LEU A 580 0.31 18.26 43.75
N ALA A 581 -0.36 19.02 44.62
CA ALA A 581 0.28 20.08 45.40
C ALA A 581 1.28 19.52 46.43
N LEU A 582 0.94 18.41 47.09
CA LEU A 582 1.84 17.72 48.03
C LEU A 582 3.03 17.07 47.32
N GLU A 583 2.83 16.47 46.14
CA GLU A 583 3.92 15.94 45.31
C GLU A 583 4.83 17.06 44.81
N TRP A 584 4.24 18.18 44.36
CA TRP A 584 5.01 19.35 43.96
C TRP A 584 5.86 19.87 45.13
N TYR A 585 5.29 19.92 46.33
CA TYR A 585 6.03 20.26 47.54
C TYR A 585 7.13 19.24 47.85
N ASP A 586 6.87 17.93 47.76
CA ASP A 586 7.87 16.88 47.96
C ASP A 586 9.04 16.99 46.97
N ILE A 587 8.77 17.42 45.72
CA ILE A 587 9.76 17.64 44.65
C ILE A 587 10.52 18.96 44.82
N HIS A 588 9.83 20.02 45.28
CA HIS A 588 10.33 21.40 45.28
C HIS A 588 10.96 21.82 46.61
N ASP A 589 10.43 21.38 47.74
CA ASP A 589 10.88 21.90 49.05
C ASP A 589 12.35 21.57 49.34
N ASN A 590 13.05 22.43 50.07
CA ASN A 590 14.47 22.24 50.40
C ASN A 590 14.69 21.59 51.77
N VAL A 591 13.63 21.12 52.43
CA VAL A 591 13.72 20.47 53.74
C VAL A 591 14.21 19.02 53.57
N ASP A 592 15.28 18.66 54.28
CA ASP A 592 16.05 17.40 54.22
C ASP A 592 15.27 16.09 54.51
N SER A 593 13.93 16.13 54.58
CA SER A 593 13.12 14.96 54.94
C SER A 593 13.02 13.90 53.82
N LEU A 594 13.19 14.30 52.55
CA LEU A 594 13.18 13.40 51.40
C LEU A 594 14.48 13.53 50.59
N GLY A 595 15.27 12.46 50.51
CA GLY A 595 16.52 12.46 49.73
C GLY A 595 16.30 12.75 48.23
N CYS A 596 17.21 13.51 47.61
CA CYS A 596 17.13 13.92 46.20
C CYS A 596 16.97 12.75 45.22
N ASP A 597 17.46 11.56 45.58
CA ASP A 597 17.39 10.33 44.79
C ASP A 597 15.97 9.75 44.67
N LYS A 598 15.07 10.12 45.60
CA LYS A 598 13.67 9.66 45.61
C LYS A 598 12.74 10.58 44.80
N VAL A 599 13.19 11.78 44.46
CA VAL A 599 12.41 12.80 43.73
C VAL A 599 12.04 12.35 42.31
N PRO A 600 12.96 11.76 41.50
CA PRO A 600 12.63 11.27 40.16
C PRO A 600 11.55 10.20 40.15
N GLN A 601 11.53 9.33 41.16
CA GLN A 601 10.53 8.26 41.28
C GLN A 601 9.11 8.81 41.53
N ILE A 602 8.94 9.90 42.29
CA ILE A 602 7.63 10.55 42.49
C ILE A 602 7.10 11.09 41.15
N ALA A 603 7.94 11.83 40.43
CA ALA A 603 7.57 12.37 39.12
C ALA A 603 7.30 11.26 38.10
N PHE A 604 8.10 10.19 38.10
CA PHE A 604 7.91 9.03 37.22
C PHE A 604 6.59 8.32 37.49
N ASN A 605 6.24 8.06 38.75
CA ASN A 605 4.96 7.46 39.13
C ASN A 605 3.78 8.31 38.66
N ARG A 606 3.87 9.64 38.82
CA ARG A 606 2.84 10.58 38.33
C ARG A 606 2.72 10.55 36.81
N LEU A 607 3.83 10.53 36.07
CA LEU A 607 3.85 10.40 34.62
C LEU A 607 3.21 9.09 34.15
N LEU A 608 3.43 8.00 34.90
CA LEU A 608 2.80 6.71 34.64
C LEU A 608 1.29 6.75 34.83
N GLU A 609 0.81 7.36 35.92
CA GLU A 609 -0.63 7.53 36.16
C GLU A 609 -1.29 8.41 35.07
N ILE A 610 -0.67 9.55 34.72
CA ILE A 610 -1.16 10.44 33.67
C ILE A 610 -1.21 9.72 32.33
N GLY A 611 -0.12 9.04 31.95
CA GLY A 611 -0.07 8.32 30.70
C GLY A 611 -1.00 7.11 30.65
N ARG A 612 -1.34 6.47 31.78
CA ARG A 612 -2.32 5.38 31.82
C ARG A 612 -3.71 5.90 31.48
N ARG A 613 -4.09 7.01 32.12
CA ARG A 613 -5.36 7.70 31.84
C ARG A 613 -5.43 8.17 30.39
N ASP A 614 -4.37 8.80 29.89
CA ASP A 614 -4.33 9.31 28.52
C ASP A 614 -4.27 8.18 27.48
N TYR A 615 -3.70 7.03 27.84
CA TYR A 615 -3.74 5.81 27.03
C TYR A 615 -5.14 5.19 26.97
N GLN A 616 -5.86 5.13 28.08
CA GLN A 616 -7.25 4.69 28.10
C GLN A 616 -8.13 5.63 27.26
N ASN A 617 -7.99 6.95 27.43
CA ASN A 617 -8.70 7.92 26.59
C ASN A 617 -8.38 7.75 25.09
N PHE A 618 -7.15 7.37 24.76
CA PHE A 618 -6.74 7.06 23.40
C PHE A 618 -7.39 5.77 22.89
N GLU A 619 -7.43 4.69 23.68
CA GLU A 619 -8.13 3.45 23.32
C GLU A 619 -9.63 3.67 23.15
N ASP A 620 -10.25 4.45 24.04
CA ASP A 620 -11.68 4.81 23.94
C ASP A 620 -11.97 5.64 22.69
N ALA A 621 -11.09 6.61 22.38
CA ALA A 621 -11.21 7.40 21.15
C ALA A 621 -11.06 6.53 19.90
N LEU A 622 -10.11 5.59 19.89
CA LEU A 622 -9.94 4.63 18.80
C LEU A 622 -11.16 3.71 18.65
N ALA A 623 -11.74 3.24 19.76
CA ALA A 623 -12.94 2.40 19.74
C ALA A 623 -14.16 3.15 19.16
N GLU A 624 -14.26 4.46 19.38
CA GLU A 624 -15.30 5.31 18.77
C GLU A 624 -15.04 5.58 17.27
N GLU A 625 -13.77 5.65 16.88
CA GLU A 625 -13.32 6.08 15.55
C GLU A 625 -13.16 4.91 14.56
N PHE A 626 -12.80 3.70 14.99
CA PHE A 626 -12.64 2.54 14.10
C PHE A 626 -13.91 2.12 13.35
N PRO A 627 -15.11 2.10 13.96
CA PRO A 627 -16.32 1.80 13.19
C PRO A 627 -16.58 2.81 12.07
N LYS A 628 -16.24 4.09 12.29
CA LYS A 628 -16.37 5.17 11.29
C LYS A 628 -15.33 5.00 10.18
N LEU A 629 -14.09 4.63 10.54
CA LEU A 629 -13.01 4.29 9.60
C LEU A 629 -13.41 3.10 8.71
N HIS A 630 -13.87 2.00 9.30
CA HIS A 630 -14.31 0.81 8.57
C HIS A 630 -15.49 1.12 7.65
N GLN A 631 -16.42 1.98 8.08
CA GLN A 631 -17.52 2.44 7.24
C GLN A 631 -17.02 3.21 6.02
N GLN A 632 -16.06 4.12 6.21
CA GLN A 632 -15.51 4.91 5.12
C GLN A 632 -14.68 4.05 4.15
N VAL A 633 -13.95 3.05 4.65
CA VAL A 633 -13.29 2.05 3.79
C VAL A 633 -14.34 1.30 2.97
N ARG A 634 -15.47 0.89 3.56
CA ARG A 634 -16.57 0.27 2.78
C ARG A 634 -17.14 1.22 1.71
N ASP A 635 -17.28 2.50 2.02
CA ASP A 635 -17.77 3.49 1.05
C ASP A 635 -16.80 3.68 -0.13
N ILE A 636 -15.49 3.74 0.14
CA ILE A 636 -14.44 3.78 -0.87
C ILE A 636 -14.45 2.52 -1.73
N ILE A 637 -14.57 1.34 -1.11
CA ILE A 637 -14.62 0.07 -1.82
C ILE A 637 -15.86 -0.01 -2.73
N ARG A 638 -16.99 0.53 -2.30
CA ARG A 638 -18.19 0.66 -3.13
C ARG A 638 -17.94 1.59 -4.32
N GLU A 639 -17.32 2.74 -4.12
CA GLU A 639 -16.98 3.67 -5.22
C GLU A 639 -16.00 3.05 -6.23
N ILE A 640 -15.00 2.31 -5.73
CA ILE A 640 -14.08 1.52 -6.56
C ILE A 640 -14.84 0.42 -7.30
N LYS A 641 -15.75 -0.30 -6.63
CA LYS A 641 -16.58 -1.33 -7.25
C LYS A 641 -17.44 -0.76 -8.37
N GLU A 642 -18.11 0.36 -8.13
CA GLU A 642 -18.94 1.07 -9.13
C GLU A 642 -18.09 1.56 -10.31
N SER A 643 -16.86 2.00 -10.07
CA SER A 643 -15.92 2.40 -11.13
C SER A 643 -15.45 1.21 -11.99
N LEU A 644 -15.33 0.02 -11.38
CA LEU A 644 -14.81 -1.19 -12.01
C LEU A 644 -15.90 -2.14 -12.58
N SER A 645 -17.15 -2.14 -12.08
CA SER A 645 -18.17 -3.16 -12.37
C SER A 645 -19.20 -2.76 -13.44
N SER A 646 -19.52 -3.69 -14.34
CA SER A 646 -20.46 -3.54 -15.47
C SER A 646 -21.80 -4.28 -15.24
N GLU A 647 -22.52 -4.05 -14.14
CA GLU A 647 -23.76 -4.82 -13.87
C GLU A 647 -25.03 -4.37 -14.62
N GLU A 648 -25.03 -3.23 -15.32
CA GLU A 648 -26.23 -2.76 -16.04
C GLU A 648 -26.39 -3.33 -17.47
N ALA A 649 -25.35 -3.91 -18.08
CA ALA A 649 -25.42 -4.41 -19.45
C ALA A 649 -26.08 -5.80 -19.61
N SER A 650 -26.37 -6.49 -18.50
CA SER A 650 -26.92 -7.87 -18.53
C SER A 650 -28.41 -7.96 -18.18
N ARG A 651 -29.08 -6.85 -17.83
CA ARG A 651 -30.51 -6.85 -17.46
C ARG A 651 -31.46 -6.27 -18.52
N GLU A 652 -30.99 -5.57 -19.54
CA GLU A 652 -31.87 -4.95 -20.55
C GLU A 652 -32.05 -5.75 -21.86
N GLN A 653 -31.48 -6.95 -21.99
CA GLN A 653 -31.59 -7.75 -23.23
C GLN A 653 -32.54 -8.96 -23.18
N GLU A 654 -33.23 -9.22 -22.07
CA GLU A 654 -34.19 -10.34 -21.99
C GLU A 654 -35.68 -9.94 -21.95
N GLU A 655 -36.04 -8.67 -21.81
CA GLU A 655 -37.46 -8.26 -21.84
C GLU A 655 -37.69 -6.94 -22.60
N ARG A 656 -37.85 -7.03 -23.93
CA ARG A 656 -38.75 -6.13 -24.68
C ARG A 656 -39.06 -6.72 -26.07
N PRO A 657 -40.33 -7.10 -26.35
CA PRO A 657 -40.77 -7.40 -27.70
C PRO A 657 -40.84 -6.11 -28.54
N GLN A 658 -40.64 -6.31 -29.85
CA GLN A 658 -40.68 -5.33 -30.92
C GLN A 658 -41.99 -4.53 -30.92
N GLU A 659 -41.91 -3.21 -31.08
CA GLU A 659 -42.96 -2.42 -31.74
C GLU A 659 -42.33 -1.24 -32.50
N GLU A 660 -42.94 -0.96 -33.65
CA GLU A 660 -42.40 -0.26 -34.81
C GLU A 660 -42.22 1.26 -34.61
N ALA A 661 -41.32 1.83 -35.42
CA ALA A 661 -41.12 3.27 -35.57
C ALA A 661 -42.32 3.95 -36.28
N PRO A 662 -42.44 5.30 -36.25
CA PRO A 662 -41.75 6.05 -37.30
C PRO A 662 -41.18 7.45 -36.91
N VAL A 663 -39.99 7.70 -37.47
CA VAL A 663 -39.46 8.93 -38.11
C VAL A 663 -40.15 10.29 -37.84
N THR A 664 -39.42 11.29 -37.32
CA THR A 664 -39.09 12.55 -38.05
C THR A 664 -38.17 13.54 -37.30
N SER A 665 -37.24 14.10 -38.09
CA SER A 665 -36.64 15.46 -38.10
C SER A 665 -35.81 16.04 -36.94
N ALA A 666 -34.51 16.17 -37.24
CA ALA A 666 -33.69 17.40 -37.24
C ALA A 666 -33.73 18.36 -36.03
N GLY A 667 -32.55 18.55 -35.43
CA GLY A 667 -32.26 19.66 -34.53
C GLY A 667 -30.82 19.62 -34.01
N THR A 668 -29.92 20.25 -34.76
CA THR A 668 -28.55 20.60 -34.35
C THR A 668 -28.60 21.48 -33.10
N GLN A 669 -28.04 21.03 -31.96
CA GLN A 669 -27.51 21.93 -30.94
C GLN A 669 -26.20 21.38 -30.34
N GLU A 670 -25.16 22.10 -30.71
CA GLU A 670 -23.85 22.25 -30.10
C GLU A 670 -23.87 22.34 -28.56
N THR A 671 -22.82 21.76 -27.96
CA THR A 671 -22.12 22.19 -26.74
C THR A 671 -22.95 22.78 -25.60
N THR A 672 -23.08 22.01 -24.51
CA THR A 672 -22.68 22.37 -23.12
C THR A 672 -23.46 21.47 -22.16
N ARG A 673 -22.92 20.28 -21.88
CA ARG A 673 -23.24 19.51 -20.67
C ARG A 673 -21.93 19.02 -20.05
N MET A 674 -21.09 19.97 -19.68
CA MET A 674 -20.21 19.77 -18.54
C MET A 674 -21.06 19.86 -17.27
N ASN A 675 -20.78 18.97 -16.31
CA ASN A 675 -21.15 19.08 -14.90
C ASN A 675 -22.63 18.91 -14.53
N HIS A 676 -23.16 17.69 -14.60
CA HIS A 676 -24.27 17.27 -13.74
C HIS A 676 -24.13 15.81 -13.28
N PHE A 677 -23.06 15.52 -12.54
CA PHE A 677 -22.98 14.45 -11.53
C PHE A 677 -21.87 14.81 -10.53
N ARG A 678 -22.00 15.99 -9.92
CA ARG A 678 -21.46 16.28 -8.59
C ARG A 678 -22.65 16.77 -7.78
N SER A 679 -23.49 15.83 -7.35
CA SER A 679 -24.42 16.13 -6.28
C SER A 679 -23.59 16.42 -5.03
N ASN A 680 -24.02 17.43 -4.29
CA ASN A 680 -23.34 18.02 -3.14
C ASN A 680 -23.23 17.03 -1.95
N TYR A 681 -22.31 16.08 -2.01
CA TYR A 681 -21.72 15.48 -0.81
C TYR A 681 -20.30 16.01 -0.72
N ALA A 682 -20.09 17.00 0.16
CA ALA A 682 -18.75 17.26 0.65
C ALA A 682 -18.24 15.93 1.23
N PRO A 683 -17.14 15.34 0.71
CA PRO A 683 -16.60 14.13 1.31
C PRO A 683 -16.25 14.48 2.75
N THR A 684 -16.92 13.84 3.69
CA THR A 684 -16.62 13.94 5.11
C THR A 684 -15.17 13.45 5.28
N LEU A 685 -14.24 14.39 5.35
CA LEU A 685 -12.85 14.15 5.70
C LEU A 685 -12.86 13.49 7.08
N PHE A 686 -12.73 12.17 7.12
CA PHE A 686 -12.43 11.49 8.37
C PHE A 686 -11.00 11.84 8.75
N LYS A 687 -10.88 12.80 9.65
CA LYS A 687 -9.66 13.01 10.40
C LYS A 687 -9.92 12.48 11.80
N PRO A 688 -9.13 11.50 12.27
CA PRO A 688 -9.26 10.98 13.62
C PRO A 688 -8.69 12.00 14.62
N VAL A 689 -9.35 13.17 14.74
CA VAL A 689 -8.85 14.35 15.46
C VAL A 689 -8.64 14.04 16.95
N LYS A 690 -9.55 13.26 17.56
CA LYS A 690 -9.47 12.94 18.99
C LYS A 690 -8.31 11.98 19.25
N SER A 691 -8.20 10.89 18.50
CA SER A 691 -7.11 9.93 18.70
C SER A 691 -5.75 10.51 18.32
N LEU A 692 -5.64 11.36 17.29
CA LEU A 692 -4.40 12.07 16.95
C LEU A 692 -3.95 13.06 18.05
N ALA A 693 -4.89 13.80 18.65
CA ALA A 693 -4.58 14.68 19.77
C ALA A 693 -4.11 13.90 21.01
N CYS A 694 -4.77 12.78 21.32
CA CYS A 694 -4.35 11.87 22.38
C CYS A 694 -2.99 11.23 22.08
N HIS A 695 -2.72 10.89 20.81
CA HIS A 695 -1.46 10.29 20.36
C HIS A 695 -0.26 11.22 20.54
N GLU A 696 -0.35 12.49 20.13
CA GLU A 696 0.74 13.47 20.31
C GLU A 696 0.99 13.79 21.78
N ARG A 697 -0.06 13.79 22.60
CA ARG A 697 0.07 13.94 24.06
C ARG A 697 0.77 12.74 24.70
N LEU A 698 0.36 11.52 24.35
CA LEU A 698 1.02 10.28 24.79
C LEU A 698 2.48 10.21 24.37
N LYS A 699 2.79 10.67 23.15
CA LYS A 699 4.16 10.75 22.62
C LYS A 699 5.04 11.67 23.48
N THR A 700 4.50 12.81 23.90
CA THR A 700 5.20 13.76 24.80
C THR A 700 5.42 13.15 26.18
N LEU A 701 4.43 12.44 26.71
CA LEU A 701 4.51 11.76 28.01
C LEU A 701 5.50 10.59 28.01
N VAL A 702 5.52 9.77 26.96
CA VAL A 702 6.49 8.67 26.80
C VAL A 702 7.91 9.22 26.77
N ALA A 703 8.18 10.28 25.99
CA ALA A 703 9.50 10.90 25.94
C ALA A 703 9.91 11.51 27.30
N SER A 704 8.97 12.13 28.01
CA SER A 704 9.21 12.69 29.34
C SER A 704 9.49 11.58 30.37
N ALA A 705 8.75 10.47 30.32
CA ALA A 705 8.95 9.31 31.18
C ALA A 705 10.27 8.59 30.90
N GLU A 706 10.69 8.47 29.64
CA GLU A 706 12.02 7.94 29.28
C GLU A 706 13.14 8.84 29.82
N THR A 707 12.96 10.16 29.78
CA THR A 707 13.95 11.13 30.29
C THR A 707 14.06 11.08 31.82
N VAL A 708 12.93 11.04 32.53
CA VAL A 708 12.91 10.92 34.00
C VAL A 708 13.36 9.53 34.46
N GLY A 709 12.99 8.49 33.71
CA GLY A 709 13.41 7.11 33.99
C GLY A 709 14.90 6.84 33.77
N MET A 710 15.61 7.65 32.99
CA MET A 710 17.07 7.61 32.89
C MET A 710 17.77 8.23 34.11
N ALA A 711 17.06 9.03 34.91
CA ALA A 711 17.57 9.62 36.15
C ALA A 711 17.33 8.75 37.40
N ILE A 712 16.58 7.64 37.23
CA ILE A 712 16.35 6.57 38.22
C ILE A 712 17.32 5.43 37.88
#